data_AF-A0A518EPL5-F1
#
_entry.id   AF-A0A518EPL5-F1
#
_cell.length_a   1.000
_cell.length_b   1.000
_cell.length_c   1.000
_cell.angle_alpha   90.00
_cell.angle_beta   90.00
_cell.angle_gamma   90.00
#
_symmetry.space_group_name_H-M   'P 1'
#
loop_
_entity.id
_entity.type
_entity.pdbx_description
1 polymer ?
#
loop_
_entity_poly.entity_id
_entity_poly.type
_entity_poly.pdbx_seq_one_letter_code
_entity_poly.pdbx_strand_id
1 'polypeptide(L)'
;MNLVSKGVACAVLLCGIGAAKPVPQEGPDGAASQESQATGGSIPVKVVAGRLVVSCDLATAANRIPVNLFLEHEGRHGLQLHNRAAATLRAESADGTPRSIAMLFPGFRVDVPARELGPEEEFEEFTKYHSAEMGENALVGSIGVDVLKDWTVTFALASGAVRLEPPASDETVASTPGGIVSSVFVESDGTVVAPLSLIDDMAWLPVRWNSGEPAGFMLGTSKYDTRIDVRAARRVGKPAGDVGTVRIGEIDLSKYVAFRPEAVVEVHPDLALGITGIGLLESFEVRVDRARREVRMKPIRAAKYPEADFAFFSARAKESPDALLGYLESYPGARLAPEAARLLLDDSLADMASPEDVNAAVKWIYDTMEGDLRTTRMLDLMKEMADAGESDVVVAAGALGIEAGRDDRYPNAVHEVHGLLGRTLLDRGDGDEAWRHLLSAAFGLPEDGRVNYDLGRFYESQGRFRRAFSRYVQAVISPESGGLAIDAMQRVQPLLATSDDDTREPYSVAMVERMIAGKVRSFGAASPFVKSEETPVLRTVLVEFFTNGHFGNEERGGAIGGALGMEGLIGHFSPDSGVERGIEFESGDAEVSGVVGTEAEAEKPEEANVVFLEYHLPVPRPDALCTSLGAKRAAQLRVGDPEVIVVDGAVRSAGAGKWRDAEEIYNRGRRAVLGRLATLGDHELDLLDASYEDGVLSGTVEVYGPRGEDLAVEVVLAEGRVLYPGTSGVVVHRRVARGSLLGGTEPLGFSEDDGEDEVTFEFRRPVSEIEDAMAAHLDQLESEGAGSAPRISMTIDPREMRIIAFLYDRRTGAVLSADEIIPEGIPGDELRVLDVEAAPASAGGR
;
A
#
# COMPACT_ATOMS: atom_id res chain seq x y z
N MET A 1 35.25 -30.24 24.28
CA MET A 1 36.29 -29.66 23.40
C MET A 1 35.68 -29.44 22.03
N ASN A 2 35.40 -28.16 21.74
CA ASN A 2 35.04 -27.50 20.48
C ASN A 2 34.02 -28.16 19.53
N LEU A 3 32.73 -27.93 19.83
CA LEU A 3 31.68 -27.73 18.83
C LEU A 3 31.40 -26.22 18.76
N VAL A 4 31.39 -25.64 17.56
CA VAL A 4 30.85 -24.29 17.31
C VAL A 4 29.66 -24.46 16.38
N SER A 5 28.46 -24.32 16.94
CA SER A 5 27.20 -24.16 16.22
C SER A 5 27.13 -22.75 15.64
N LYS A 6 26.79 -22.63 14.36
CA LYS A 6 26.35 -21.37 13.76
C LYS A 6 24.85 -21.47 13.54
N GLY A 7 24.09 -20.74 14.36
CA GLY A 7 22.65 -20.55 14.20
C GLY A 7 22.35 -19.66 13.00
N VAL A 8 21.36 -20.07 12.22
CA VAL A 8 20.71 -19.30 11.17
C VAL A 8 19.71 -18.36 11.84
N ALA A 9 19.84 -17.05 11.62
CA ALA A 9 18.87 -16.05 12.04
C ALA A 9 18.22 -15.46 10.79
N CYS A 10 16.93 -15.74 10.59
CA CYS A 10 16.08 -15.01 9.67
C CYS A 10 15.96 -13.56 10.15
N ALA A 11 16.51 -12.61 9.40
CA ALA A 11 16.27 -11.19 9.62
C ALA A 11 15.17 -10.72 8.66
N VAL A 12 13.94 -10.69 9.17
CA VAL A 12 12.86 -9.88 8.57
C VAL A 12 13.22 -8.42 8.81
N LEU A 13 13.49 -7.67 7.75
CA LEU A 13 13.81 -6.25 7.78
C LEU A 13 12.51 -5.44 7.99
N LEU A 14 11.95 -5.55 9.19
CA LEU A 14 11.03 -4.56 9.74
C LEU A 14 11.89 -3.39 10.24
N CYS A 15 11.91 -2.28 9.49
CA CYS A 15 12.45 -1.02 9.98
C CYS A 15 11.55 -0.46 11.11
N GLY A 16 11.65 -1.08 12.29
CA GLY A 16 11.12 -0.54 13.53
C GLY A 16 12.04 0.57 14.03
N ILE A 17 11.58 1.83 13.96
CA ILE A 17 12.22 2.97 14.61
C ILE A 17 12.09 2.77 16.14
N GLY A 18 13.06 2.08 16.73
CA GLY A 18 13.24 1.96 18.17
C GLY A 18 14.25 2.97 18.67
N ALA A 19 13.94 4.27 18.64
CA ALA A 19 14.75 5.27 19.32
C ALA A 19 14.27 5.41 20.77
N ALA A 20 15.17 5.12 21.71
CA ALA A 20 14.96 5.38 23.13
C ALA A 20 14.61 6.86 23.35
N LYS A 21 13.49 7.14 24.03
CA LYS A 21 13.06 8.49 24.40
C LYS A 21 14.16 9.18 25.24
N PRO A 22 14.73 10.32 24.79
CA PRO A 22 15.39 11.22 25.72
C PRO A 22 14.31 11.96 26.52
N VAL A 23 14.44 11.94 27.84
CA VAL A 23 13.62 12.70 28.77
C VAL A 23 13.76 14.21 28.44
N PRO A 24 12.67 14.96 28.24
CA PRO A 24 12.76 16.39 28.00
C PRO A 24 13.18 17.10 29.30
N GLN A 25 14.27 17.84 29.26
CA GLN A 25 14.56 18.84 30.28
C GLN A 25 13.67 20.05 30.05
N GLU A 26 12.80 20.36 31.02
CA GLU A 26 12.00 21.57 31.06
C GLU A 26 12.85 22.82 31.34
N GLY A 27 12.56 23.89 30.61
CA GLY A 27 12.90 25.27 30.97
C GLY A 27 12.88 26.24 29.77
N PRO A 28 12.57 27.52 29.98
CA PRO A 28 11.26 28.04 30.41
C PRO A 28 10.56 28.83 29.27
N ASP A 29 9.25 29.02 29.44
CA ASP A 29 8.36 29.80 28.59
C ASP A 29 8.85 31.23 28.29
N GLY A 30 8.51 31.69 27.08
CA GLY A 30 8.14 33.08 26.83
C GLY A 30 9.22 34.00 26.30
N ALA A 31 9.45 33.98 24.97
CA ALA A 31 9.88 35.18 24.25
C ALA A 31 9.38 35.13 22.81
N ALA A 32 8.69 36.21 22.42
CA ALA A 32 8.19 36.46 21.09
C ALA A 32 9.29 36.30 20.01
N SER A 33 8.89 35.73 18.89
CA SER A 33 9.59 35.68 17.62
C SER A 33 10.16 37.04 17.22
N GLN A 34 11.45 37.24 17.47
CA GLN A 34 12.27 38.12 16.66
C GLN A 34 12.69 37.31 15.43
N GLU A 35 12.25 37.73 14.24
CA GLU A 35 12.77 37.26 12.96
C GLU A 35 14.30 37.48 12.95
N SER A 36 15.06 36.44 13.27
CA SER A 36 16.50 36.44 13.00
C SER A 36 16.64 36.38 11.48
N GLN A 37 17.13 37.46 10.87
CA GLN A 37 17.54 37.46 9.46
C GLN A 37 18.37 36.21 9.19
N ALA A 38 17.90 35.36 8.27
CA ALA A 38 18.58 34.13 7.92
C ALA A 38 19.97 34.50 7.37
N THR A 39 21.02 34.17 8.11
CA THR A 39 22.38 34.66 7.81
C THR A 39 23.02 33.98 6.59
N GLY A 40 22.33 33.00 5.99
CA GLY A 40 22.90 32.10 4.99
C GLY A 40 23.94 31.15 5.60
N GLY A 41 24.46 30.25 4.77
CA GLY A 41 25.45 29.27 5.18
C GLY A 41 25.88 28.33 4.05
N SER A 42 26.70 27.35 4.39
CA SER A 42 27.21 26.35 3.45
C SER A 42 26.44 25.05 3.62
N ILE A 43 25.81 24.58 2.55
CA ILE A 43 25.13 23.29 2.45
C ILE A 43 26.14 22.27 1.94
N PRO A 44 26.50 21.22 2.70
CA PRO A 44 27.26 20.11 2.18
C PRO A 44 26.43 19.37 1.13
N VAL A 45 27.03 19.13 -0.04
CA VAL A 45 26.36 18.45 -1.16
C VAL A 45 27.22 17.29 -1.68
N LYS A 46 26.57 16.26 -2.20
CA LYS A 46 27.21 15.14 -2.90
C LYS A 46 26.58 14.97 -4.27
N VAL A 47 27.39 14.57 -5.25
CA VAL A 47 26.88 14.09 -6.53
C VAL A 47 26.75 12.58 -6.42
N VAL A 48 25.52 12.07 -6.45
CA VAL A 48 25.20 10.64 -6.35
C VAL A 48 24.42 10.28 -7.60
N ALA A 49 24.88 9.29 -8.36
CA ALA A 49 24.24 8.85 -9.61
C ALA A 49 23.78 9.99 -10.55
N GLY A 50 24.56 11.06 -10.62
CA GLY A 50 24.26 12.21 -11.47
C GLY A 50 23.16 13.17 -10.95
N ARG A 51 22.78 13.06 -9.68
CA ARG A 51 21.90 13.99 -8.96
C ARG A 51 22.67 14.72 -7.86
N LEU A 52 22.25 15.94 -7.55
CA LEU A 52 22.83 16.74 -6.46
C LEU A 52 22.03 16.50 -5.16
N VAL A 53 22.63 15.76 -4.24
CA VAL A 53 22.00 15.33 -2.98
C VAL A 53 22.52 16.17 -1.81
N VAL A 54 21.60 16.62 -0.97
CA VAL A 54 21.88 17.36 0.26
C VAL A 54 21.30 16.64 1.47
N SER A 55 22.01 16.63 2.58
CA SER A 55 21.54 16.04 3.84
C SER A 55 21.15 17.15 4.81
N CYS A 56 19.97 17.04 5.42
CA CYS A 56 19.49 17.97 6.43
C CYS A 56 18.45 17.31 7.33
N ASP A 57 18.03 18.01 8.39
CA ASP A 57 16.86 17.60 9.15
C ASP A 57 15.66 18.46 8.74
N LEU A 58 14.52 17.81 8.52
CA LEU A 58 13.24 18.50 8.40
C LEU A 58 12.57 18.55 9.77
N ALA A 59 12.00 19.70 10.13
CA ALA A 59 11.30 19.88 11.39
C ALA A 59 9.99 20.67 11.22
N THR A 60 8.95 20.22 11.92
CA THR A 60 7.75 21.00 12.21
C THR A 60 7.69 21.27 13.71
N ALA A 61 6.64 21.97 14.17
CA ALA A 61 6.37 22.08 15.60
C ALA A 61 6.08 20.72 16.28
N ALA A 62 5.76 19.67 15.52
CA ALA A 62 5.40 18.37 16.06
C ALA A 62 6.57 17.37 16.07
N ASN A 63 7.27 17.24 14.95
CA ASN A 63 8.26 16.17 14.72
C ASN A 63 9.47 16.68 13.94
N ARG A 64 10.57 15.93 14.03
CA ARG A 64 11.82 16.14 13.30
C ARG A 64 12.33 14.82 12.73
N ILE A 65 12.78 14.82 11.49
CA ILE A 65 13.37 13.65 10.82
C ILE A 65 14.64 14.02 10.04
N PRO A 66 15.70 13.20 10.11
CA PRO A 66 16.87 13.34 9.25
C PRO A 66 16.57 12.78 7.85
N VAL A 67 16.98 13.50 6.81
CA VAL A 67 16.62 13.17 5.42
C VAL A 67 17.72 13.53 4.43
N ASN A 68 17.62 12.96 3.23
CA ASN A 68 18.28 13.48 2.03
C ASN A 68 17.24 14.15 1.11
N LEU A 69 17.68 15.20 0.41
CA LEU A 69 16.88 15.93 -0.59
C LEU A 69 17.69 16.14 -1.87
N PHE A 70 17.02 16.21 -3.02
CA PHE A 70 17.62 16.77 -4.22
C PHE A 70 17.70 18.29 -4.14
N LEU A 71 18.73 18.88 -4.75
CA LEU A 71 18.82 20.33 -4.96
C LEU A 71 18.72 20.62 -6.47
N GLU A 72 17.56 21.14 -6.87
CA GLU A 72 17.19 21.39 -8.26
C GLU A 72 16.98 22.90 -8.47
N HIS A 73 18.04 23.62 -8.84
CA HIS A 73 17.99 25.07 -9.04
C HIS A 73 16.94 25.48 -10.08
N GLU A 74 16.66 24.60 -11.04
CA GLU A 74 15.65 24.77 -12.07
C GLU A 74 14.26 24.20 -11.72
N GLY A 75 14.11 23.52 -10.58
CA GLY A 75 12.85 22.92 -10.17
C GLY A 75 11.83 24.00 -9.80
N ARG A 76 10.68 24.06 -10.46
CA ARG A 76 9.61 25.04 -10.18
C ARG A 76 8.74 24.62 -8.99
N HIS A 77 9.37 24.53 -7.82
CA HIS A 77 8.73 24.18 -6.56
C HIS A 77 9.54 24.75 -5.39
N GLY A 78 8.93 24.77 -4.21
CA GLY A 78 9.59 25.11 -2.95
C GLY A 78 10.28 23.88 -2.34
N LEU A 79 9.48 23.05 -1.66
CA LEU A 79 9.89 21.79 -1.06
C LEU A 79 8.89 20.71 -1.44
N GLN A 80 9.30 19.78 -2.31
CA GLN A 80 8.52 18.58 -2.59
C GLN A 80 8.86 17.49 -1.59
N LEU A 81 7.86 16.76 -1.09
CA LEU A 81 8.06 15.65 -0.14
C LEU A 81 7.22 14.43 -0.48
N HIS A 82 7.82 13.27 -0.18
CA HIS A 82 7.15 11.98 -0.07
C HIS A 82 6.10 12.01 1.06
N ASN A 83 4.92 11.43 0.83
CA ASN A 83 3.78 11.42 1.75
C ASN A 83 4.12 10.74 3.08
N ARG A 84 4.85 9.63 3.07
CA ARG A 84 5.39 9.01 4.31
C ARG A 84 6.17 10.01 5.16
N ALA A 85 7.11 10.76 4.57
CA ALA A 85 7.89 11.77 5.29
C ALA A 85 7.00 12.92 5.80
N ALA A 86 6.07 13.41 4.97
CA ALA A 86 5.10 14.44 5.35
C ALA A 86 4.19 14.01 6.51
N ALA A 87 3.71 12.76 6.49
CA ALA A 87 2.91 12.17 7.55
C ALA A 87 3.71 12.03 8.85
N THR A 88 4.95 11.55 8.77
CA THR A 88 5.84 11.48 9.94
C THR A 88 6.11 12.87 10.51
N LEU A 89 6.29 13.90 9.68
CA LEU A 89 6.46 15.28 10.10
C LEU A 89 5.19 15.92 10.65
N ARG A 90 4.01 15.32 10.40
CA ARG A 90 2.70 15.97 10.57
C ARG A 90 2.69 17.33 9.88
N ALA A 91 3.08 17.33 8.61
CA ALA A 91 3.21 18.54 7.78
C ALA A 91 1.87 19.25 7.56
N GLU A 92 0.75 18.56 7.79
CA GLU A 92 -0.61 19.10 7.75
C GLU A 92 -1.33 18.77 9.07
N SER A 93 -2.23 19.63 9.53
CA SER A 93 -3.13 19.29 10.65
C SER A 93 -4.28 18.38 10.20
N ALA A 94 -5.05 17.87 11.16
CA ALA A 94 -6.16 16.95 10.88
C ALA A 94 -7.27 17.54 9.98
N ASP A 95 -7.33 18.87 9.88
CA ASP A 95 -8.22 19.64 8.99
C ASP A 95 -7.61 19.93 7.61
N GLY A 96 -6.40 19.43 7.32
CA GLY A 96 -5.69 19.65 6.06
C GLY A 96 -4.92 20.96 5.97
N THR A 97 -4.86 21.77 7.05
CA THR A 97 -4.10 23.03 7.02
C THR A 97 -2.58 22.75 6.99
N PRO A 98 -1.83 23.28 6.00
CA PRO A 98 -0.40 23.10 5.94
C PRO A 98 0.34 23.76 7.11
N ARG A 99 1.46 23.16 7.51
CA ARG A 99 2.36 23.71 8.53
C ARG A 99 3.69 24.08 7.90
N SER A 100 4.28 25.16 8.41
CA SER A 100 5.65 25.55 8.06
C SER A 100 6.64 24.45 8.44
N ILE A 101 7.58 24.20 7.52
CA ILE A 101 8.63 23.18 7.66
C ILE A 101 9.97 23.90 7.65
N ALA A 102 10.78 23.64 8.67
CA ALA A 102 12.14 24.13 8.75
C ALA A 102 13.11 23.07 8.21
N MET A 103 13.92 23.45 7.22
CA MET A 103 15.10 22.72 6.77
C MET A 103 16.30 23.16 7.61
N LEU A 104 16.85 22.25 8.40
CA LEU A 104 17.94 22.51 9.34
C LEU A 104 19.25 22.01 8.73
N PHE A 105 20.08 22.96 8.28
CA PHE A 105 21.42 22.70 7.75
C PHE A 105 22.49 22.98 8.82
N PRO A 106 23.75 22.56 8.61
CA PRO A 106 24.84 22.92 9.49
C PRO A 106 25.01 24.45 9.60
N GLY A 107 24.64 25.01 10.76
CA GLY A 107 24.85 26.41 11.09
C GLY A 107 23.73 27.38 10.69
N PHE A 108 22.70 26.95 9.96
CA PHE A 108 21.58 27.81 9.58
C PHE A 108 20.30 27.02 9.28
N ARG A 109 19.16 27.72 9.20
CA ARG A 109 17.85 27.15 8.86
C ARG A 109 17.23 27.88 7.67
N VAL A 110 16.42 27.16 6.91
CA VAL A 110 15.56 27.72 5.85
C VAL A 110 14.14 27.25 6.09
N ASP A 111 13.20 28.18 6.17
CA ASP A 111 11.79 27.88 6.41
C ASP A 111 11.01 27.89 5.10
N VAL A 112 10.15 26.89 4.91
CA VAL A 112 9.20 26.82 3.80
C VAL A 112 7.77 26.76 4.33
N PRO A 113 6.83 27.49 3.73
CA PRO A 113 5.48 27.65 4.28
C PRO A 113 4.68 26.35 4.29
N ALA A 114 4.88 25.50 3.29
CA ALA A 114 4.21 24.22 3.13
C ALA A 114 5.06 23.30 2.24
N ARG A 115 4.74 22.00 2.27
CA ARG A 115 5.26 21.03 1.30
C ARG A 115 4.38 20.97 0.04
N GLU A 116 4.97 20.53 -1.04
CA GLU A 116 4.31 20.09 -2.27
C GLU A 116 4.43 18.57 -2.41
N LEU A 117 3.56 17.95 -3.22
CA LEU A 117 3.68 16.52 -3.54
C LEU A 117 4.82 16.33 -4.56
N GLY A 118 5.80 15.50 -4.22
CA GLY A 118 6.90 15.15 -5.13
C GLY A 118 6.67 13.85 -5.89
N PRO A 119 7.56 13.52 -6.85
CA PRO A 119 7.57 12.23 -7.54
C PRO A 119 8.02 11.11 -6.59
N GLU A 120 7.08 10.52 -5.85
CA GLU A 120 7.37 9.54 -4.79
C GLU A 120 8.15 8.32 -5.28
N GLU A 121 7.73 7.75 -6.42
CA GLU A 121 8.38 6.60 -7.04
C GLU A 121 9.86 6.87 -7.35
N GLU A 122 10.17 8.10 -7.82
CA GLU A 122 11.54 8.49 -8.11
C GLU A 122 12.39 8.56 -6.83
N PHE A 123 11.83 9.06 -5.74
CA PHE A 123 12.53 9.13 -4.46
C PHE A 123 12.79 7.75 -3.86
N GLU A 124 11.81 6.85 -3.96
CA GLU A 124 11.92 5.47 -3.50
C GLU A 124 12.94 4.68 -4.34
N GLU A 125 12.89 4.79 -5.67
CA GLU A 125 13.83 4.14 -6.58
C GLU A 125 15.26 4.64 -6.36
N PHE A 126 15.46 5.95 -6.28
CA PHE A 126 16.78 6.51 -6.03
C PHE A 126 17.35 6.05 -4.67
N THR A 127 16.51 5.97 -3.63
CA THR A 127 16.90 5.43 -2.33
C THR A 127 17.30 3.96 -2.41
N LYS A 128 16.52 3.15 -3.13
CA LYS A 128 16.78 1.72 -3.32
C LYS A 128 18.16 1.47 -3.95
N TYR A 129 18.47 2.16 -5.05
CA TYR A 129 19.71 1.92 -5.79
C TYR A 129 20.94 2.63 -5.19
N HIS A 130 20.78 3.78 -4.53
CA HIS A 130 21.92 4.63 -4.13
C HIS A 130 22.06 4.87 -2.62
N SER A 131 21.38 4.08 -1.80
CA SER A 131 21.48 4.14 -0.33
C SER A 131 22.92 4.07 0.19
N ALA A 132 23.77 3.22 -0.39
CA ALA A 132 25.17 3.09 0.03
C ALA A 132 25.98 4.40 -0.12
N GLU A 133 25.72 5.19 -1.17
CA GLU A 133 26.40 6.46 -1.44
C GLU A 133 25.82 7.63 -0.62
N MET A 134 24.50 7.61 -0.41
CA MET A 134 23.76 8.63 0.33
C MET A 134 23.92 8.54 1.85
N GLY A 135 24.17 7.34 2.38
CA GLY A 135 24.25 7.07 3.82
C GLY A 135 22.93 6.53 4.39
N GLU A 136 22.75 6.64 5.71
CA GLU A 136 21.66 5.96 6.43
C GLU A 136 20.26 6.56 6.17
N ASN A 137 20.18 7.79 5.69
CA ASN A 137 18.91 8.49 5.50
C ASN A 137 18.37 8.29 4.08
N ALA A 138 17.05 8.08 3.97
CA ALA A 138 16.37 8.02 2.68
C ALA A 138 16.35 9.40 1.99
N LEU A 139 16.30 9.38 0.66
CA LEU A 139 15.89 10.53 -0.13
C LEU A 139 14.37 10.63 -0.05
N VAL A 140 13.84 11.78 0.35
CA VAL A 140 12.39 11.94 0.56
C VAL A 140 11.80 13.17 -0.12
N GLY A 141 12.58 13.91 -0.90
CA GLY A 141 12.14 15.18 -1.45
C GLY A 141 13.16 15.92 -2.29
N SER A 142 12.78 17.12 -2.71
CA SER A 142 13.60 18.05 -3.49
C SER A 142 13.35 19.50 -3.10
N ILE A 143 14.39 20.33 -3.22
CA ILE A 143 14.35 21.78 -3.03
C ILE A 143 14.51 22.45 -4.39
N GLY A 144 13.58 23.36 -4.70
CA GLY A 144 13.53 24.06 -5.98
C GLY A 144 13.80 25.56 -5.91
N VAL A 145 13.55 26.22 -7.04
CA VAL A 145 13.79 27.64 -7.28
C VAL A 145 12.99 28.55 -6.35
N ASP A 146 11.81 28.13 -5.87
CA ASP A 146 10.99 28.98 -5.00
C ASP A 146 11.59 29.18 -3.61
N VAL A 147 12.53 28.31 -3.22
CA VAL A 147 13.40 28.53 -2.05
C VAL A 147 14.66 29.27 -2.46
N LEU A 148 15.31 28.85 -3.54
CA LEU A 148 16.65 29.33 -3.90
C LEU A 148 16.66 30.75 -4.47
N LYS A 149 15.52 31.25 -4.98
CA LYS A 149 15.42 32.59 -5.57
C LYS A 149 15.62 33.74 -4.60
N ASP A 150 15.43 33.48 -3.31
CA ASP A 150 15.62 34.45 -2.24
C ASP A 150 17.08 34.55 -1.78
N TRP A 151 18.00 33.83 -2.41
CA TRP A 151 19.41 33.76 -2.04
C TRP A 151 20.33 34.13 -3.20
N THR A 152 21.51 34.64 -2.85
CA THR A 152 22.67 34.55 -3.73
C THR A 152 23.25 33.15 -3.58
N VAL A 153 23.26 32.38 -4.66
CA VAL A 153 23.65 30.96 -4.65
C VAL A 153 25.03 30.80 -5.25
N THR A 154 25.95 30.13 -4.57
CA THR A 154 27.26 29.75 -5.11
C THR A 154 27.42 28.24 -5.16
N PHE A 155 27.52 27.69 -6.37
CA PHE A 155 27.82 26.29 -6.62
C PHE A 155 29.33 26.09 -6.60
N ALA A 156 29.84 25.51 -5.51
CA ALA A 156 31.24 25.17 -5.31
C ALA A 156 31.41 23.64 -5.24
N LEU A 157 30.92 22.95 -6.27
CA LEU A 157 30.74 21.49 -6.25
C LEU A 157 32.06 20.72 -6.11
N ALA A 158 33.17 21.24 -6.62
CA ALA A 158 34.49 20.62 -6.41
C ALA A 158 34.92 20.59 -4.94
N SER A 159 34.34 21.44 -4.10
CA SER A 159 34.52 21.44 -2.63
C SER A 159 33.39 20.73 -1.88
N GLY A 160 32.43 20.12 -2.59
CA GLY A 160 31.27 19.45 -1.99
C GLY A 160 30.31 20.41 -1.29
N ALA A 161 30.15 21.64 -1.79
CA ALA A 161 29.31 22.65 -1.13
C ALA A 161 28.48 23.50 -2.11
N VAL A 162 27.28 23.88 -1.65
CA VAL A 162 26.49 24.99 -2.18
C VAL A 162 26.36 26.04 -1.09
N ARG A 163 26.70 27.29 -1.37
CA ARG A 163 26.61 28.39 -0.40
C ARG A 163 25.40 29.25 -0.69
N LEU A 164 24.64 29.56 0.36
CA LEU A 164 23.54 30.52 0.32
C LEU A 164 23.97 31.76 1.09
N GLU A 165 23.92 32.92 0.44
CA GLU A 165 24.18 34.22 1.04
C GLU A 165 22.93 35.09 0.89
N PRO A 166 22.58 35.93 1.88
CA PRO A 166 21.48 36.87 1.74
C PRO A 166 21.65 37.72 0.46
N PRO A 167 20.55 38.05 -0.24
CA PRO A 167 20.62 38.87 -1.43
C PRO A 167 21.15 40.26 -1.05
N ALA A 168 21.90 40.89 -1.95
CA ALA A 168 22.36 42.25 -1.75
C ALA A 168 21.15 43.19 -1.59
N SER A 169 21.19 44.08 -0.59
CA SER A 169 20.16 45.10 -0.40
C SER A 169 20.16 46.11 -1.56
N ASP A 170 19.00 46.70 -1.86
CA ASP A 170 18.89 47.73 -2.91
C ASP A 170 19.89 48.88 -2.71
N GLU A 171 20.17 49.26 -1.46
CA GLU A 171 21.18 50.26 -1.10
C GLU A 171 22.61 49.81 -1.42
N THR A 172 22.94 48.53 -1.23
CA THR A 172 24.26 47.97 -1.58
C THR A 172 24.41 47.78 -3.10
N VAL A 173 23.35 47.44 -3.83
CA VAL A 173 23.37 47.39 -5.30
C VAL A 173 23.59 48.79 -5.90
N ALA A 174 22.94 49.82 -5.36
CA ALA A 174 23.06 51.20 -5.83
C ALA A 174 24.43 51.86 -5.51
N SER A 175 25.14 51.39 -4.47
CA SER A 175 26.40 51.98 -3.99
C SER A 175 27.67 51.21 -4.40
N THR A 176 27.55 50.02 -5.01
CA THR A 176 28.70 49.24 -5.50
C THR A 176 29.24 49.82 -6.81
N PRO A 177 30.55 50.10 -6.96
CA PRO A 177 31.14 50.47 -8.24
C PRO A 177 30.96 49.33 -9.27
N GLY A 178 30.06 49.53 -10.25
CA GLY A 178 29.77 48.54 -11.29
C GLY A 178 28.29 48.40 -11.67
N GLY A 179 27.36 48.71 -10.75
CA GLY A 179 25.90 48.63 -11.01
C GLY A 179 25.44 47.25 -11.52
N ILE A 180 24.28 47.21 -12.20
CA ILE A 180 23.82 46.00 -12.92
C ILE A 180 24.81 45.70 -14.06
N VAL A 181 25.36 44.50 -14.07
CA VAL A 181 26.25 44.04 -15.16
C VAL A 181 25.49 44.04 -16.47
N SER A 182 26.00 44.74 -17.47
CA SER A 182 25.37 44.91 -18.79
C SER A 182 26.13 44.25 -19.94
N SER A 183 27.37 43.82 -19.70
CA SER A 183 28.22 43.16 -20.71
C SER A 183 29.14 42.15 -20.05
N VAL A 184 29.62 41.19 -20.84
CA VAL A 184 30.54 40.15 -20.37
C VAL A 184 31.96 40.69 -20.30
N PHE A 185 32.66 40.48 -19.17
CA PHE A 185 34.07 40.81 -19.01
C PHE A 185 34.79 39.75 -18.17
N VAL A 186 36.13 39.79 -18.16
CA VAL A 186 36.98 38.84 -17.43
C VAL A 186 37.77 39.59 -16.38
N GLU A 187 37.72 39.13 -15.14
CA GLU A 187 38.51 39.65 -14.03
C GLU A 187 39.96 39.15 -14.11
N SER A 188 40.87 39.79 -13.36
CA SER A 188 42.31 39.45 -13.40
C SER A 188 42.63 38.03 -12.94
N ASP A 189 41.74 37.38 -12.20
CA ASP A 189 41.87 36.00 -11.74
C ASP A 189 41.24 34.97 -12.69
N GLY A 190 40.79 35.41 -13.88
CA GLY A 190 40.16 34.57 -14.90
C GLY A 190 38.67 34.33 -14.68
N THR A 191 38.04 34.97 -13.68
CA THR A 191 36.59 34.89 -13.47
C THR A 191 35.86 35.62 -14.60
N VAL A 192 34.95 34.93 -15.28
CA VAL A 192 34.03 35.54 -16.23
C VAL A 192 32.84 36.11 -15.48
N VAL A 193 32.57 37.39 -15.67
CA VAL A 193 31.40 38.08 -15.13
C VAL A 193 30.47 38.40 -16.29
N ALA A 194 29.20 37.99 -16.20
CA ALA A 194 28.23 38.12 -17.28
C ALA A 194 26.85 38.59 -16.76
N PRO A 195 26.06 39.29 -17.60
CA PRO A 195 24.69 39.63 -17.25
C PRO A 195 23.84 38.35 -17.13
N LEU A 196 23.01 38.27 -16.10
CA LEU A 196 22.07 37.17 -15.88
C LEU A 196 20.67 37.60 -16.31
N SER A 197 20.03 36.82 -17.19
CA SER A 197 18.61 37.02 -17.49
C SER A 197 17.75 36.17 -16.56
N LEU A 198 16.67 36.76 -16.04
CA LEU A 198 15.67 36.07 -15.22
C LEU A 198 14.37 35.99 -16.01
N ILE A 199 13.97 34.78 -16.41
CA ILE A 199 12.76 34.51 -17.19
C ILE A 199 12.01 33.39 -16.48
N ASP A 200 10.76 33.65 -16.06
CA ASP A 200 9.97 32.72 -15.23
C ASP A 200 10.72 32.23 -13.99
N ASP A 201 11.37 33.15 -13.27
CA ASP A 201 12.24 32.86 -12.12
C ASP A 201 13.47 31.97 -12.41
N MET A 202 13.74 31.64 -13.67
CA MET A 202 14.89 30.84 -14.08
C MET A 202 16.09 31.71 -14.40
N ALA A 203 17.29 31.26 -14.03
CA ALA A 203 18.55 31.94 -14.29
C ALA A 203 19.13 31.52 -15.65
N TRP A 204 19.33 32.49 -16.54
CA TRP A 204 19.84 32.27 -17.90
C TRP A 204 21.21 32.94 -18.10
N LEU A 205 22.17 32.12 -18.53
CA LEU A 205 23.53 32.48 -18.88
C LEU A 205 23.59 32.91 -20.35
N PRO A 206 24.18 34.08 -20.67
CA PRO A 206 24.33 34.52 -22.04
C PRO A 206 25.49 33.76 -22.69
N VAL A 207 25.20 33.08 -23.79
CA VAL A 207 26.22 32.37 -24.57
C VAL A 207 26.27 32.84 -26.02
N ARG A 208 27.40 32.57 -26.65
CA ARG A 208 27.62 32.74 -28.09
C ARG A 208 27.90 31.36 -28.68
N TRP A 209 27.09 30.93 -29.65
CA TRP A 209 27.20 29.62 -30.28
C TRP A 209 27.40 29.75 -31.79
N ASN A 210 27.85 28.66 -32.44
CA ASN A 210 27.83 28.48 -33.89
C ASN A 210 28.17 29.75 -34.71
N SER A 211 29.44 30.18 -34.70
CA SER A 211 29.96 31.39 -35.36
C SER A 211 29.67 32.75 -34.70
N GLY A 212 29.01 32.77 -33.53
CA GLY A 212 28.85 33.96 -32.68
C GLY A 212 27.41 34.45 -32.50
N GLU A 213 26.42 33.64 -32.88
CA GLU A 213 25.00 33.92 -32.64
C GLU A 213 24.72 33.96 -31.12
N PRO A 214 23.92 34.92 -30.63
CA PRO A 214 23.51 34.95 -29.22
C PRO A 214 22.52 33.83 -28.92
N ALA A 215 22.65 33.22 -27.75
CA ALA A 215 21.69 32.28 -27.20
C ALA A 215 21.73 32.30 -25.66
N GLY A 216 20.74 31.66 -25.03
CA GLY A 216 20.66 31.47 -23.59
C GLY A 216 20.91 30.02 -23.19
N PHE A 217 21.69 29.82 -22.13
CA PHE A 217 21.79 28.54 -21.42
C PHE A 217 21.14 28.70 -20.05
N MET A 218 20.12 27.90 -19.74
CA MET A 218 19.51 27.91 -18.42
C MET A 218 20.43 27.22 -17.41
N LEU A 219 20.53 27.76 -16.20
CA LEU A 219 21.28 27.14 -15.11
C LEU A 219 20.44 26.02 -14.48
N GLY A 220 20.88 24.78 -14.66
CA GLY A 220 20.29 23.58 -14.05
C GLY A 220 21.27 22.77 -13.20
N THR A 221 20.72 22.08 -12.21
CA THR A 221 21.42 21.15 -11.29
C THR A 221 20.69 19.82 -11.12
N SER A 222 19.54 19.62 -11.76
CA SER A 222 18.79 18.37 -11.62
C SER A 222 19.49 17.18 -12.28
N LYS A 223 20.24 17.38 -13.36
CA LYS A 223 20.89 16.30 -14.13
C LYS A 223 22.40 16.50 -14.24
N TYR A 224 23.12 15.39 -14.40
CA TYR A 224 24.57 15.42 -14.63
C TYR A 224 24.95 16.06 -15.96
N ASP A 225 24.25 15.65 -17.02
CA ASP A 225 24.51 16.04 -18.38
C ASP A 225 24.14 17.50 -18.66
N THR A 226 25.07 18.22 -19.30
CA THR A 226 24.74 19.51 -19.90
C THR A 226 23.99 19.24 -21.21
N ARG A 227 22.73 19.68 -21.25
CA ARG A 227 21.83 19.39 -22.36
C ARG A 227 21.89 20.51 -23.40
N ILE A 228 21.78 20.12 -24.67
CA ILE A 228 21.56 21.04 -25.79
C ILE A 228 20.26 20.69 -26.49
N ASP A 229 19.54 21.70 -26.95
CA ASP A 229 18.29 21.49 -27.68
C ASP A 229 18.55 20.65 -28.94
N VAL A 230 17.85 19.53 -29.04
CA VAL A 230 17.99 18.57 -30.13
C VAL A 230 17.67 19.19 -31.50
N ARG A 231 16.78 20.19 -31.56
CA ARG A 231 16.45 20.89 -32.82
C ARG A 231 17.58 21.83 -33.22
N ALA A 232 18.19 22.52 -32.26
CA ALA A 232 19.39 23.34 -32.48
C ALA A 232 20.57 22.48 -32.99
N ALA A 233 20.81 21.32 -32.36
CA ALA A 233 21.86 20.39 -32.76
C ALA A 233 21.64 19.82 -34.18
N ARG A 234 20.40 19.42 -34.51
CA ARG A 234 20.02 18.96 -35.86
C ARG A 234 20.15 20.06 -36.91
N ARG A 235 19.85 21.33 -36.58
CA ARG A 235 19.94 22.48 -37.51
C ARG A 235 21.35 22.68 -38.06
N VAL A 236 22.37 22.39 -37.26
CA VAL A 236 23.78 22.50 -37.66
C VAL A 236 24.36 21.16 -38.16
N GLY A 237 23.52 20.14 -38.36
CA GLY A 237 23.93 18.82 -38.85
C GLY A 237 24.70 17.99 -37.82
N LYS A 238 24.55 18.28 -36.52
CA LYS A 238 25.29 17.67 -35.42
C LYS A 238 24.35 16.99 -34.42
N PRO A 239 23.62 15.92 -34.82
CA PRO A 239 22.59 15.31 -33.99
C PRO A 239 23.11 14.68 -32.69
N ALA A 240 24.42 14.39 -32.60
CA ALA A 240 25.08 13.86 -31.41
C ALA A 240 25.52 14.96 -30.41
N GLY A 241 25.24 16.24 -30.70
CA GLY A 241 25.53 17.35 -29.79
C GLY A 241 26.92 17.98 -29.95
N ASP A 242 27.73 17.54 -30.91
CA ASP A 242 29.02 18.15 -31.27
C ASP A 242 28.84 19.45 -32.08
N VAL A 243 28.04 20.38 -31.55
CA VAL A 243 27.64 21.65 -32.19
C VAL A 243 28.78 22.67 -32.33
N GLY A 244 30.00 22.29 -31.97
CA GLY A 244 31.17 23.15 -31.94
C GLY A 244 31.20 24.06 -30.70
N THR A 245 31.83 25.22 -30.85
CA THR A 245 32.11 26.16 -29.76
C THR A 245 30.83 26.80 -29.20
N VAL A 246 30.71 26.79 -27.86
CA VAL A 246 29.67 27.49 -27.10
C VAL A 246 30.36 28.29 -26.00
N ARG A 247 30.34 29.63 -26.10
CA ARG A 247 31.15 30.51 -25.23
C ARG A 247 30.33 31.39 -24.31
N ILE A 248 30.82 31.53 -23.08
CA ILE A 248 30.51 32.63 -22.17
C ILE A 248 31.79 33.44 -21.94
N GLY A 249 31.87 34.63 -22.52
CA GLY A 249 33.12 35.40 -22.55
C GLY A 249 34.24 34.62 -23.24
N GLU A 250 35.32 34.36 -22.51
CA GLU A 250 36.48 33.60 -22.99
C GLU A 250 36.39 32.08 -22.72
N ILE A 251 35.42 31.65 -21.91
CA ILE A 251 35.22 30.22 -21.57
C ILE A 251 34.45 29.55 -22.68
N ASP A 252 35.03 28.49 -23.27
CA ASP A 252 34.36 27.61 -24.23
C ASP A 252 33.86 26.34 -23.53
N LEU A 253 32.55 26.28 -23.29
CA LEU A 253 31.88 25.19 -22.56
C LEU A 253 32.04 23.84 -23.28
N SER A 254 32.14 23.85 -24.61
CA SER A 254 32.32 22.62 -25.42
C SER A 254 33.62 21.87 -25.14
N LYS A 255 34.57 22.48 -24.42
CA LYS A 255 35.82 21.84 -24.01
C LYS A 255 35.70 21.08 -22.68
N TYR A 256 34.66 21.33 -21.92
CA TYR A 256 34.46 20.76 -20.58
C TYR A 256 33.45 19.63 -20.56
N VAL A 257 32.49 19.63 -21.50
CA VAL A 257 31.39 18.66 -21.53
C VAL A 257 31.10 18.22 -22.95
N ALA A 258 30.61 16.99 -23.09
CA ALA A 258 29.86 16.57 -24.26
C ALA A 258 28.41 17.03 -24.07
N PHE A 259 27.85 17.75 -25.03
CA PHE A 259 26.47 18.20 -24.93
C PHE A 259 25.53 17.05 -25.23
N ARG A 260 24.63 16.73 -24.30
CA ARG A 260 23.60 15.72 -24.48
C ARG A 260 22.44 16.29 -25.29
N PRO A 261 22.13 15.77 -26.49
CA PRO A 261 20.98 16.25 -27.26
C PRO A 261 19.68 15.81 -26.58
N GLU A 262 18.87 16.77 -26.14
CA GLU A 262 17.53 16.52 -25.56
C GLU A 262 16.56 17.63 -25.99
N ALA A 263 15.27 17.41 -25.82
CA ALA A 263 14.30 18.50 -25.98
C ALA A 263 14.48 19.52 -24.84
N VAL A 264 14.66 20.80 -25.20
CA VAL A 264 14.60 21.93 -24.28
C VAL A 264 13.26 22.62 -24.49
N VAL A 265 12.38 22.57 -23.50
CA VAL A 265 11.00 23.06 -23.60
C VAL A 265 10.87 24.52 -23.17
N GLU A 266 11.87 25.02 -22.46
CA GLU A 266 11.98 26.37 -21.98
C GLU A 266 12.20 27.36 -23.12
N VAL A 267 11.75 28.60 -22.92
CA VAL A 267 11.73 29.63 -23.96
C VAL A 267 12.66 30.78 -23.57
N HIS A 268 13.46 31.24 -24.54
CA HIS A 268 14.35 32.39 -24.37
C HIS A 268 14.30 33.29 -25.62
N PRO A 269 14.36 34.64 -25.49
CA PRO A 269 14.25 35.58 -26.60
C PRO A 269 15.26 35.37 -27.74
N ASP A 270 16.54 35.12 -27.42
CA ASP A 270 17.58 34.91 -28.44
C ASP A 270 17.54 33.49 -29.04
N LEU A 271 17.61 32.47 -28.18
CA LEU A 271 17.40 31.04 -28.44
C LEU A 271 17.59 30.31 -27.11
N ALA A 272 16.69 29.42 -26.71
CA ALA A 272 16.95 28.51 -25.59
C ALA A 272 17.85 27.38 -26.09
N LEU A 273 19.17 27.54 -25.95
CA LEU A 273 20.12 26.60 -26.54
C LEU A 273 20.26 25.34 -25.69
N GLY A 274 20.20 25.45 -24.37
CA GLY A 274 20.48 24.32 -23.51
C GLY A 274 20.30 24.61 -22.03
N ILE A 275 20.56 23.59 -21.22
CA ILE A 275 20.48 23.62 -19.76
C ILE A 275 21.80 23.07 -19.22
N THR A 276 22.45 23.78 -18.30
CA THR A 276 23.67 23.28 -17.66
C THR A 276 23.39 22.02 -16.87
N GLY A 277 24.38 21.12 -16.79
CA GLY A 277 24.34 19.96 -15.91
C GLY A 277 25.44 20.02 -14.86
N ILE A 278 25.32 19.17 -13.84
CA ILE A 278 26.27 19.06 -12.73
C ILE A 278 27.70 18.84 -13.24
N GLY A 279 27.91 18.01 -14.26
CA GLY A 279 29.25 17.73 -14.80
C GLY A 279 29.97 18.98 -15.32
N LEU A 280 29.23 19.96 -15.84
CA LEU A 280 29.81 21.27 -16.17
C LEU A 280 30.13 22.04 -14.89
N LEU A 281 29.18 22.14 -13.97
CA LEU A 281 29.32 22.89 -12.72
C LEU A 281 30.44 22.36 -11.82
N GLU A 282 30.81 21.08 -11.91
CA GLU A 282 31.98 20.54 -11.21
C GLU A 282 33.32 21.16 -11.65
N SER A 283 33.37 21.77 -12.84
CA SER A 283 34.57 22.40 -13.39
C SER A 283 34.70 23.88 -13.04
N PHE A 284 33.66 24.48 -12.45
CA PHE A 284 33.59 25.91 -12.15
C PHE A 284 33.10 26.18 -10.73
N GLU A 285 33.51 27.31 -10.17
CA GLU A 285 32.74 27.96 -9.11
C GLU A 285 31.76 28.92 -9.79
N VAL A 286 30.45 28.70 -9.60
CA VAL A 286 29.39 29.49 -10.24
C VAL A 286 28.58 30.22 -9.18
N ARG A 287 28.67 31.54 -9.17
CA ARG A 287 27.89 32.42 -8.28
C ARG A 287 26.77 33.10 -9.07
N VAL A 288 25.55 32.96 -8.57
CA VAL A 288 24.32 33.54 -9.15
C VAL A 288 23.80 34.60 -8.19
N ASP A 289 23.87 35.86 -8.61
CA ASP A 289 23.34 37.00 -7.85
C ASP A 289 22.11 37.53 -8.60
N ARG A 290 20.92 37.13 -8.13
CA ARG A 290 19.64 37.49 -8.74
C ARG A 290 19.31 38.97 -8.53
N ALA A 291 19.75 39.56 -7.41
CA ALA A 291 19.54 40.97 -7.10
C ALA A 291 20.35 41.88 -8.03
N ARG A 292 21.62 41.53 -8.29
CA ARG A 292 22.48 42.24 -9.25
C ARG A 292 22.28 41.83 -10.70
N ARG A 293 21.50 40.79 -10.96
CA ARG A 293 21.36 40.15 -12.28
C ARG A 293 22.71 39.82 -12.88
N GLU A 294 23.52 39.13 -12.10
CA GLU A 294 24.91 38.82 -12.42
C GLU A 294 25.19 37.34 -12.20
N VAL A 295 25.99 36.77 -13.10
CA VAL A 295 26.65 35.48 -12.87
C VAL A 295 28.14 35.65 -12.92
N ARG A 296 28.83 35.02 -11.96
CA ARG A 296 30.30 34.87 -11.97
C ARG A 296 30.65 33.41 -12.15
N MET A 297 31.51 33.12 -13.11
CA MET A 297 31.95 31.78 -13.45
C MET A 297 33.47 31.73 -13.44
N LYS A 298 34.03 31.06 -12.43
CA LYS A 298 35.47 30.90 -12.25
C LYS A 298 35.89 29.46 -12.58
N PRO A 299 36.76 29.25 -13.58
CA PRO A 299 37.30 27.91 -13.83
C PRO A 299 38.13 27.44 -12.64
N ILE A 300 37.81 26.28 -12.09
CA ILE A 300 38.55 25.66 -10.96
C ILE A 300 39.18 24.32 -11.32
N ARG A 301 38.80 23.74 -12.48
CA ARG A 301 39.44 22.56 -13.07
C ARG A 301 39.87 22.87 -14.51
N ALA A 302 40.92 22.19 -14.96
CA ALA A 302 41.32 22.24 -16.36
C ALA A 302 40.27 21.56 -17.24
N ALA A 303 40.05 22.08 -18.44
CA ALA A 303 39.13 21.49 -19.41
C ALA A 303 39.54 20.04 -19.74
N LYS A 304 38.61 19.10 -19.53
CA LYS A 304 38.76 17.68 -19.89
C LYS A 304 37.48 17.23 -20.57
N TYR A 305 37.54 17.05 -21.88
CA TYR A 305 36.39 16.62 -22.66
C TYR A 305 36.02 15.15 -22.34
N PRO A 306 34.75 14.83 -22.04
CA PRO A 306 34.33 13.47 -21.71
C PRO A 306 34.09 12.65 -22.99
N GLU A 307 35.15 12.01 -23.49
CA GLU A 307 35.11 11.22 -24.74
C GLU A 307 34.08 10.07 -24.70
N ALA A 308 33.96 9.38 -23.57
CA ALA A 308 33.01 8.29 -23.40
C ALA A 308 31.55 8.78 -23.48
N ASP A 309 31.24 9.93 -22.88
CA ASP A 309 29.88 10.49 -22.93
C ASP A 309 29.51 10.89 -24.36
N PHE A 310 30.44 11.51 -25.09
CA PHE A 310 30.23 11.82 -26.51
C PHE A 310 30.07 10.57 -27.37
N ALA A 311 30.84 9.50 -27.10
CA ALA A 311 30.71 8.24 -27.81
C ALA A 311 29.32 7.63 -27.61
N PHE A 312 28.76 7.69 -26.40
CA PHE A 312 27.37 7.29 -26.14
C PHE A 312 26.36 8.15 -26.92
N PHE A 313 26.46 9.48 -26.86
CA PHE A 313 25.52 10.35 -27.59
C PHE A 313 25.61 10.13 -29.10
N SER A 314 26.80 9.84 -29.61
CA SER A 314 27.02 9.47 -31.01
C SER A 314 26.42 8.11 -31.36
N ALA A 315 26.47 7.14 -30.45
CA ALA A 315 25.82 5.84 -30.62
C ALA A 315 24.29 5.98 -30.62
N ARG A 316 23.73 6.67 -29.63
CA ARG A 316 22.29 6.95 -29.52
C ARG A 316 21.75 7.69 -30.75
N ALA A 317 22.49 8.66 -31.29
CA ALA A 317 22.08 9.40 -32.48
C ALA A 317 22.01 8.58 -33.77
N LYS A 318 22.57 7.35 -33.78
CA LYS A 318 22.47 6.42 -34.92
C LYS A 318 21.22 5.55 -34.87
N GLU A 319 20.51 5.48 -33.74
CA GLU A 319 19.28 4.71 -33.57
C GLU A 319 19.46 3.26 -34.06
N SER A 320 20.49 2.58 -33.53
CA SER A 320 20.88 1.24 -33.99
C SER A 320 21.52 0.41 -32.85
N PRO A 321 21.08 -0.84 -32.66
CA PRO A 321 21.66 -1.77 -31.69
C PRO A 321 23.18 -1.93 -31.82
N ASP A 322 23.71 -2.07 -33.03
CA ASP A 322 25.14 -2.24 -33.31
C ASP A 322 25.98 -1.07 -32.77
N ALA A 323 25.44 0.15 -32.86
CA ALA A 323 26.13 1.34 -32.38
C ALA A 323 26.22 1.36 -30.84
N LEU A 324 25.15 0.95 -30.16
CA LEU A 324 25.08 0.85 -28.70
C LEU A 324 25.96 -0.29 -28.19
N LEU A 325 25.96 -1.44 -28.86
CA LEU A 325 26.84 -2.55 -28.55
C LEU A 325 28.31 -2.16 -28.69
N GLY A 326 28.68 -1.51 -29.79
CA GLY A 326 30.05 -1.02 -29.98
C GLY A 326 30.49 0.00 -28.90
N TYR A 327 29.56 0.81 -28.39
CA TYR A 327 29.81 1.68 -27.24
C TYR A 327 30.06 0.87 -25.95
N LEU A 328 29.17 -0.09 -25.64
CA LEU A 328 29.27 -0.94 -24.45
C LEU A 328 30.56 -1.77 -24.42
N GLU A 329 30.99 -2.29 -25.58
CA GLU A 329 32.26 -3.00 -25.72
C GLU A 329 33.47 -2.10 -25.50
N SER A 330 33.40 -0.85 -25.98
CA SER A 330 34.49 0.13 -25.87
C SER A 330 34.57 0.78 -24.49
N TYR A 331 33.44 0.92 -23.80
CA TYR A 331 33.28 1.66 -22.55
C TYR A 331 32.41 0.93 -21.51
N PRO A 332 32.69 -0.35 -21.16
CA PRO A 332 31.80 -1.16 -20.32
C PRO A 332 31.65 -0.64 -18.89
N GLY A 333 32.61 0.15 -18.40
CA GLY A 333 32.58 0.77 -17.07
C GLY A 333 32.28 2.28 -17.08
N ALA A 334 31.84 2.85 -18.21
CA ALA A 334 31.45 4.26 -18.24
C ALA A 334 30.11 4.48 -17.55
N ARG A 335 29.88 5.66 -16.99
CA ARG A 335 28.66 5.97 -16.23
C ARG A 335 27.36 5.80 -17.04
N LEU A 336 27.45 5.92 -18.37
CA LEU A 336 26.32 5.82 -19.30
C LEU A 336 26.14 4.40 -19.85
N ALA A 337 26.97 3.44 -19.42
CA ALA A 337 26.82 2.04 -19.82
C ALA A 337 25.47 1.43 -19.39
N PRO A 338 24.93 1.68 -18.16
CA PRO A 338 23.59 1.19 -17.81
C PRO A 338 22.49 1.75 -18.71
N GLU A 339 22.58 3.04 -19.07
CA GLU A 339 21.62 3.68 -19.97
C GLU A 339 21.72 3.10 -21.39
N ALA A 340 22.95 2.89 -21.89
CA ALA A 340 23.18 2.27 -23.19
C ALA A 340 22.69 0.82 -23.24
N ALA A 341 22.86 0.06 -22.16
CA ALA A 341 22.36 -1.31 -22.06
C ALA A 341 20.83 -1.37 -22.08
N ARG A 342 20.15 -0.42 -21.42
CA ARG A 342 18.69 -0.31 -21.49
C ARG A 342 18.22 0.03 -22.90
N LEU A 343 18.82 1.04 -23.52
CA LEU A 343 18.49 1.41 -24.90
C LEU A 343 18.77 0.27 -25.90
N LEU A 344 19.83 -0.51 -25.68
CA LEU A 344 20.14 -1.67 -26.53
C LEU A 344 19.00 -2.69 -26.47
N LEU A 345 18.45 -2.96 -25.29
CA LEU A 345 17.29 -3.86 -25.15
C LEU A 345 16.05 -3.27 -25.83
N ASP A 346 15.76 -1.99 -25.63
CA ASP A 346 14.60 -1.33 -26.23
C ASP A 346 14.65 -1.37 -27.76
N ASP A 347 15.81 -1.02 -28.35
CA ASP A 347 16.02 -1.08 -29.80
C ASP A 347 15.95 -2.53 -30.31
N SER A 348 16.50 -3.50 -29.56
CA SER A 348 16.45 -4.92 -29.94
C SER A 348 15.02 -5.46 -29.96
N LEU A 349 14.18 -5.07 -29.00
CA LEU A 349 12.77 -5.46 -28.98
C LEU A 349 11.98 -4.79 -30.12
N ALA A 350 12.23 -3.49 -30.37
CA ALA A 350 11.60 -2.75 -31.46
C ALA A 350 11.92 -3.36 -32.84
N ASP A 351 13.15 -3.84 -33.02
CA ASP A 351 13.62 -4.49 -34.25
C ASP A 351 13.21 -5.98 -34.35
N MET A 352 12.50 -6.52 -33.35
CA MET A 352 12.16 -7.95 -33.23
C MET A 352 13.41 -8.84 -33.37
N ALA A 353 14.47 -8.47 -32.64
CA ALA A 353 15.74 -9.18 -32.66
C ALA A 353 15.59 -10.65 -32.22
N SER A 354 16.62 -11.46 -32.49
CA SER A 354 16.58 -12.87 -32.12
C SER A 354 16.61 -13.03 -30.58
N PRO A 355 16.12 -14.15 -30.03
CA PRO A 355 16.24 -14.41 -28.59
C PRO A 355 17.68 -14.38 -28.07
N GLU A 356 18.66 -14.69 -28.91
CA GLU A 356 20.09 -14.60 -28.55
C GLU A 356 20.52 -13.14 -28.36
N ASP A 357 20.08 -12.24 -29.23
CA ASP A 357 20.39 -10.80 -29.14
C ASP A 357 19.68 -10.15 -27.95
N VAL A 358 18.41 -10.53 -27.69
CA VAL A 358 17.67 -10.09 -26.51
C VAL A 358 18.37 -10.54 -25.22
N ASN A 359 18.80 -11.81 -25.15
CA ASN A 359 19.56 -12.33 -24.01
C ASN A 359 20.88 -11.57 -23.82
N ALA A 360 21.57 -11.22 -24.90
CA ALA A 360 22.80 -10.43 -24.85
C ALA A 360 22.53 -9.00 -24.34
N ALA A 361 21.44 -8.37 -24.76
CA ALA A 361 21.03 -7.04 -24.28
C ALA A 361 20.68 -7.06 -22.79
N VAL A 362 19.92 -8.05 -22.32
CA VAL A 362 19.61 -8.24 -20.89
C VAL A 362 20.90 -8.48 -20.09
N LYS A 363 21.84 -9.26 -20.64
CA LYS A 363 23.14 -9.47 -20.01
C LYS A 363 23.93 -8.18 -19.86
N TRP A 364 23.86 -7.24 -20.80
CA TRP A 364 24.50 -5.93 -20.63
C TRP A 364 23.88 -5.11 -19.49
N ILE A 365 22.56 -5.18 -19.30
CA ILE A 365 21.91 -4.52 -18.14
C ILE A 365 22.43 -5.14 -16.85
N TYR A 366 22.54 -6.46 -16.79
CA TYR A 366 23.10 -7.16 -15.63
C TYR A 366 24.57 -6.82 -15.37
N ASP A 367 25.42 -6.81 -16.40
CA ASP A 367 26.86 -6.61 -16.24
C ASP A 367 27.22 -5.17 -15.86
N THR A 368 26.42 -4.20 -16.29
CA THR A 368 26.61 -2.78 -15.99
C THR A 368 26.09 -2.37 -14.60
N MET A 369 25.49 -3.32 -13.86
CA MET A 369 24.97 -3.07 -12.52
C MET A 369 25.94 -3.49 -11.40
N GLU A 370 25.88 -2.75 -10.30
CA GLU A 370 26.59 -3.08 -9.07
C GLU A 370 26.22 -4.49 -8.59
N GLY A 371 27.23 -5.28 -8.20
CA GLY A 371 27.08 -6.71 -7.94
C GLY A 371 25.98 -7.05 -6.92
N ASP A 372 25.86 -6.24 -5.87
CA ASP A 372 24.87 -6.42 -4.79
C ASP A 372 23.48 -5.85 -5.15
N LEU A 373 23.26 -5.36 -6.38
CA LEU A 373 21.97 -4.88 -6.86
C LEU A 373 21.51 -5.59 -8.13
N ARG A 374 22.29 -6.56 -8.63
CA ARG A 374 21.99 -7.25 -9.89
C ARG A 374 20.67 -8.01 -9.86
N THR A 375 20.38 -8.72 -8.79
CA THR A 375 19.13 -9.49 -8.67
C THR A 375 17.95 -8.55 -8.57
N THR A 376 18.11 -7.51 -7.76
CA THR A 376 17.13 -6.44 -7.60
C THR A 376 16.82 -5.75 -8.93
N ARG A 377 17.85 -5.43 -9.75
CA ARG A 377 17.63 -4.84 -11.08
C ARG A 377 16.95 -5.81 -12.04
N MET A 378 17.35 -7.08 -12.03
CA MET A 378 16.70 -8.09 -12.86
C MET A 378 15.24 -8.30 -12.47
N LEU A 379 14.91 -8.25 -11.18
CA LEU A 379 13.53 -8.32 -10.71
C LEU A 379 12.68 -7.15 -11.23
N ASP A 380 13.20 -5.93 -11.15
CA ASP A 380 12.49 -4.75 -11.66
C ASP A 380 12.27 -4.85 -13.18
N LEU A 381 13.30 -5.29 -13.92
CA LEU A 381 13.18 -5.56 -15.35
C LEU A 381 12.14 -6.66 -15.63
N MET A 382 12.12 -7.75 -14.85
CA MET A 382 11.12 -8.80 -15.02
C MET A 382 9.70 -8.28 -14.79
N LYS A 383 9.47 -7.43 -13.79
CA LYS A 383 8.14 -6.84 -13.52
C LYS A 383 7.69 -5.97 -14.70
N GLU A 384 8.56 -5.06 -15.14
CA GLU A 384 8.30 -4.19 -16.30
C GLU A 384 7.98 -4.99 -17.56
N MET A 385 8.78 -6.02 -17.84
CA MET A 385 8.66 -6.82 -19.06
C MET A 385 7.51 -7.83 -19.00
N ALA A 386 7.15 -8.32 -17.81
CA ALA A 386 5.96 -9.15 -17.63
C ALA A 386 4.68 -8.34 -17.95
N ASP A 387 4.61 -7.09 -17.49
CA ASP A 387 3.49 -6.19 -17.79
C ASP A 387 3.43 -5.83 -19.28
N ALA A 388 4.57 -5.74 -19.95
CA ALA A 388 4.66 -5.56 -21.40
C ALA A 388 4.38 -6.83 -22.23
N GLY A 389 4.29 -8.01 -21.58
CA GLY A 389 4.11 -9.30 -22.26
C GLY A 389 5.39 -9.90 -22.86
N GLU A 390 6.55 -9.31 -22.57
CA GLU A 390 7.87 -9.71 -23.08
C GLU A 390 8.47 -10.86 -22.31
N SER A 391 7.80 -12.02 -22.39
CA SER A 391 8.12 -13.18 -21.56
C SER A 391 9.54 -13.75 -21.79
N ASP A 392 10.17 -13.52 -22.95
CA ASP A 392 11.55 -13.97 -23.20
C ASP A 392 12.55 -13.15 -22.37
N VAL A 393 12.30 -11.84 -22.26
CA VAL A 393 13.09 -10.96 -21.41
C VAL A 393 12.94 -11.34 -19.94
N VAL A 394 11.73 -11.68 -19.51
CA VAL A 394 11.47 -12.16 -18.13
C VAL A 394 12.27 -13.41 -17.81
N VAL A 395 12.32 -14.38 -18.74
CA VAL A 395 13.10 -15.60 -18.55
C VAL A 395 14.60 -15.32 -18.51
N ALA A 396 15.10 -14.48 -19.42
CA ALA A 396 16.50 -14.09 -19.49
C ALA A 396 16.97 -13.36 -18.21
N ALA A 397 16.19 -12.37 -17.78
CA ALA A 397 16.47 -11.59 -16.58
C ALA A 397 16.37 -12.47 -15.32
N GLY A 398 15.37 -13.35 -15.25
CA GLY A 398 15.19 -14.27 -14.13
C GLY A 398 16.37 -15.23 -13.95
N ALA A 399 16.90 -15.79 -15.04
CA ALA A 399 18.07 -16.65 -15.00
C ALA A 399 19.31 -15.94 -14.43
N LEU A 400 19.58 -14.72 -14.89
CA LEU A 400 20.70 -13.90 -14.39
C LEU A 400 20.49 -13.42 -12.95
N GLY A 401 19.24 -13.07 -12.58
CA GLY A 401 18.90 -12.67 -11.22
C GLY A 401 19.15 -13.79 -10.21
N ILE A 402 18.84 -15.03 -10.56
CA ILE A 402 19.12 -16.19 -9.69
C ILE A 402 20.63 -16.37 -9.47
N GLU A 403 21.46 -16.15 -10.50
CA GLU A 403 22.92 -16.29 -10.41
C GLU A 403 23.52 -15.33 -9.36
N ALA A 404 23.04 -14.09 -9.29
CA ALA A 404 23.51 -13.07 -8.35
C ALA A 404 22.79 -13.08 -6.98
N GLY A 405 21.72 -13.86 -6.83
CA GLY A 405 20.77 -13.75 -5.71
C GLY A 405 21.37 -13.85 -4.32
N ARG A 406 22.48 -14.57 -4.16
CA ARG A 406 23.12 -14.76 -2.85
C ARG A 406 23.77 -13.50 -2.29
N ASP A 407 24.30 -12.65 -3.17
CA ASP A 407 25.09 -11.49 -2.81
C ASP A 407 24.29 -10.18 -2.93
N ASP A 408 22.99 -10.28 -3.22
CA ASP A 408 22.11 -9.12 -3.36
C ASP A 408 21.81 -8.45 -2.01
N ARG A 409 21.78 -7.11 -2.04
CA ARG A 409 21.49 -6.23 -0.92
C ARG A 409 20.10 -6.46 -0.34
N TYR A 410 19.17 -6.96 -1.16
CA TYR A 410 17.79 -7.26 -0.78
C TYR A 410 17.56 -8.78 -0.84
N PRO A 411 17.69 -9.50 0.29
CA PRO A 411 17.65 -10.97 0.30
C PRO A 411 16.35 -11.58 -0.24
N ASN A 412 15.23 -10.84 -0.18
CA ASN A 412 13.95 -11.32 -0.70
C ASN A 412 13.87 -11.27 -2.23
N ALA A 413 14.69 -10.45 -2.90
CA ALA A 413 14.61 -10.24 -4.34
C ALA A 413 14.80 -11.55 -5.12
N VAL A 414 15.69 -12.44 -4.69
CA VAL A 414 15.90 -13.75 -5.35
C VAL A 414 14.66 -14.65 -5.28
N HIS A 415 13.90 -14.57 -4.19
CA HIS A 415 12.68 -15.37 -4.03
C HIS A 415 11.53 -14.80 -4.86
N GLU A 416 11.43 -13.48 -4.97
CA GLU A 416 10.50 -12.82 -5.90
C GLU A 416 10.85 -13.14 -7.36
N VAL A 417 12.13 -13.13 -7.74
CA VAL A 417 12.60 -13.56 -9.07
C VAL A 417 12.17 -14.99 -9.35
N HIS A 418 12.36 -15.91 -8.41
CA HIS A 418 11.88 -17.28 -8.53
C HIS A 418 10.35 -17.35 -8.70
N GLY A 419 9.59 -16.54 -7.96
CA GLY A 419 8.13 -16.52 -8.05
C GLY A 419 7.64 -16.06 -9.42
N LEU A 420 8.18 -14.95 -9.92
CA LEU A 420 7.81 -14.39 -11.21
C LEU A 420 8.27 -15.27 -12.38
N LEU A 421 9.50 -15.77 -12.35
CA LEU A 421 10.01 -16.71 -13.36
C LEU A 421 9.17 -17.99 -13.40
N GLY A 422 8.84 -18.54 -12.22
CA GLY A 422 8.01 -19.72 -12.09
C GLY A 422 6.62 -19.53 -12.70
N ARG A 423 5.98 -18.37 -12.47
CA ARG A 423 4.70 -18.01 -13.11
C ARG A 423 4.84 -17.94 -14.63
N THR A 424 5.83 -17.21 -15.14
CA THR A 424 6.04 -17.04 -16.58
C THR A 424 6.25 -18.37 -17.29
N LEU A 425 7.05 -19.27 -16.69
CA LEU A 425 7.25 -20.63 -17.23
C LEU A 425 5.97 -21.47 -17.18
N LEU A 426 5.18 -21.34 -16.11
CA LEU A 426 3.90 -22.03 -16.01
C LEU A 426 2.94 -21.59 -17.13
N ASP A 427 2.88 -20.30 -17.42
CA ASP A 427 2.03 -19.73 -18.48
C ASP A 427 2.53 -20.11 -19.90
N ARG A 428 3.84 -20.39 -20.05
CA ARG A 428 4.44 -20.96 -21.27
C ARG A 428 4.20 -22.46 -21.46
N GLY A 429 3.75 -23.16 -20.43
CA GLY A 429 3.57 -24.62 -20.43
C GLY A 429 4.80 -25.42 -19.96
N ASP A 430 5.85 -24.75 -19.48
CA ASP A 430 7.08 -25.37 -18.98
C ASP A 430 6.94 -25.80 -17.51
N GLY A 431 5.95 -26.64 -17.22
CA GLY A 431 5.48 -26.94 -15.86
C GLY A 431 6.55 -27.47 -14.90
N ASP A 432 7.44 -28.36 -15.36
CA ASP A 432 8.47 -28.96 -14.50
C ASP A 432 9.48 -27.93 -13.99
N GLU A 433 9.88 -27.00 -14.86
CA GLU A 433 10.81 -25.92 -14.49
C GLU A 433 10.11 -24.85 -13.65
N ALA A 434 8.88 -24.50 -14.02
CA ALA A 434 8.02 -23.62 -13.25
C ALA A 434 7.90 -24.09 -11.80
N TRP A 435 7.64 -25.38 -11.58
CA TRP A 435 7.50 -25.96 -10.24
C TRP A 435 8.77 -25.82 -9.39
N ARG A 436 9.96 -26.00 -9.98
CA ARG A 436 11.24 -25.82 -9.24
C ARG A 436 11.37 -24.40 -8.74
N HIS A 437 11.12 -23.42 -9.59
CA HIS A 437 11.21 -22.01 -9.21
C HIS A 437 10.12 -21.60 -8.22
N LEU A 438 8.86 -22.00 -8.44
CA LEU A 438 7.77 -21.73 -7.51
C LEU A 438 8.01 -22.34 -6.12
N LEU A 439 8.62 -23.53 -6.04
CA LEU A 439 9.04 -24.08 -4.75
C LEU A 439 10.15 -23.27 -4.08
N SER A 440 11.17 -22.86 -4.83
CA SER A 440 12.25 -22.00 -4.31
C SER A 440 11.71 -20.66 -3.81
N ALA A 441 10.71 -20.09 -4.49
CA ALA A 441 9.99 -18.90 -4.05
C ALA A 441 9.26 -19.16 -2.73
N ALA A 442 8.47 -20.24 -2.66
CA ALA A 442 7.69 -20.59 -1.46
C ALA A 442 8.55 -20.89 -0.22
N PHE A 443 9.83 -21.24 -0.38
CA PHE A 443 10.74 -21.38 0.76
C PHE A 443 11.14 -20.05 1.39
N GLY A 444 11.35 -18.99 0.59
CA GLY A 444 11.68 -17.66 1.09
C GLY A 444 10.46 -16.78 1.36
N LEU A 445 9.35 -17.08 0.68
CA LEU A 445 8.09 -16.34 0.73
C LEU A 445 6.92 -17.31 1.00
N PRO A 446 6.88 -17.98 2.15
CA PRO A 446 5.89 -19.04 2.42
C PRO A 446 4.44 -18.52 2.48
N GLU A 447 4.26 -17.25 2.84
CA GLU A 447 2.97 -16.58 2.98
C GLU A 447 2.60 -15.74 1.76
N ASP A 448 3.43 -15.73 0.71
CA ASP A 448 3.10 -15.05 -0.53
C ASP A 448 1.95 -15.78 -1.22
N GLY A 449 0.80 -15.12 -1.22
CA GLY A 449 -0.43 -15.72 -1.72
C GLY A 449 -0.36 -16.01 -3.21
N ARG A 450 0.37 -15.21 -3.99
CA ARG A 450 0.46 -15.41 -5.43
C ARG A 450 1.37 -16.58 -5.80
N VAL A 451 2.50 -16.76 -5.11
CA VAL A 451 3.35 -17.96 -5.23
C VAL A 451 2.55 -19.22 -4.86
N ASN A 452 1.77 -19.17 -3.78
CA ASN A 452 0.91 -20.29 -3.38
C ASN A 452 -0.18 -20.56 -4.43
N TYR A 453 -0.79 -19.52 -5.00
CA TYR A 453 -1.77 -19.66 -6.08
C TYR A 453 -1.17 -20.34 -7.32
N ASP A 454 0.00 -19.90 -7.76
CA ASP A 454 0.67 -20.47 -8.93
C ASP A 454 1.16 -21.92 -8.69
N LEU A 455 1.60 -22.26 -7.46
CA LEU A 455 1.81 -23.66 -7.05
C LEU A 455 0.52 -24.48 -7.09
N GLY A 456 -0.60 -23.88 -6.71
CA GLY A 456 -1.93 -24.47 -6.82
C GLY A 456 -2.27 -24.80 -8.27
N ARG A 457 -2.09 -23.85 -9.19
CA ARG A 457 -2.30 -24.02 -10.64
C ARG A 457 -1.46 -25.17 -11.20
N PHE A 458 -0.19 -25.23 -10.81
CA PHE A 458 0.68 -26.33 -11.19
C PHE A 458 0.15 -27.69 -10.70
N TYR A 459 -0.21 -27.82 -9.42
CA TYR A 459 -0.73 -29.10 -8.92
C TYR A 459 -2.08 -29.48 -9.52
N GLU A 460 -2.93 -28.51 -9.83
CA GLU A 460 -4.22 -28.71 -10.51
C GLU A 460 -4.00 -29.27 -11.91
N SER A 461 -3.06 -28.71 -12.69
CA SER A 461 -2.75 -29.21 -14.04
C SER A 461 -2.19 -30.64 -14.06
N GLN A 462 -1.59 -31.08 -12.95
CA GLN A 462 -1.10 -32.45 -12.75
C GLN A 462 -2.18 -33.41 -12.19
N GLY A 463 -3.42 -32.96 -12.02
CA GLY A 463 -4.50 -33.76 -11.41
C GLY A 463 -4.30 -34.02 -9.91
N ARG A 464 -3.39 -33.28 -9.25
CA ARG A 464 -3.05 -33.44 -7.83
C ARG A 464 -3.91 -32.53 -6.96
N PHE A 465 -5.22 -32.69 -7.09
CA PHE A 465 -6.23 -31.79 -6.56
C PHE A 465 -6.09 -31.50 -5.06
N ARG A 466 -5.71 -32.48 -4.23
CA ARG A 466 -5.50 -32.25 -2.78
C ARG A 466 -4.35 -31.25 -2.50
N ARG A 467 -3.26 -31.33 -3.26
CA ARG A 467 -2.15 -30.39 -3.12
C ARG A 467 -2.50 -29.03 -3.69
N ALA A 468 -3.23 -29.00 -4.81
CA ALA A 468 -3.74 -27.78 -5.40
C ALA A 468 -4.64 -27.03 -4.40
N PHE A 469 -5.63 -27.73 -3.86
CA PHE A 469 -6.56 -27.21 -2.87
C PHE A 469 -5.83 -26.66 -1.64
N SER A 470 -4.91 -27.43 -1.06
CA SER A 470 -4.10 -26.96 0.07
C SER A 470 -3.32 -25.67 -0.24
N ARG A 471 -2.81 -25.50 -1.46
CA ARG A 471 -2.11 -24.29 -1.88
C ARG A 471 -3.04 -23.12 -2.12
N TYR A 472 -4.22 -23.35 -2.70
CA TYR A 472 -5.24 -22.31 -2.82
C TYR A 472 -5.74 -21.82 -1.45
N VAL A 473 -5.87 -22.71 -0.46
CA VAL A 473 -6.16 -22.30 0.92
C VAL A 473 -5.05 -21.41 1.50
N GLN A 474 -3.78 -21.65 1.16
CA GLN A 474 -2.70 -20.73 1.57
C GLN A 474 -2.76 -19.40 0.82
N ALA A 475 -3.20 -19.40 -0.43
CA ALA A 475 -3.35 -18.20 -1.23
C ALA A 475 -4.55 -17.33 -0.83
N VAL A 476 -5.55 -17.91 -0.15
CA VAL A 476 -6.77 -17.19 0.23
C VAL A 476 -6.53 -16.10 1.26
N ILE A 477 -5.46 -16.20 2.06
CA ILE A 477 -5.20 -15.26 3.15
C ILE A 477 -4.66 -13.91 2.66
N SER A 478 -4.24 -13.82 1.38
CA SER A 478 -3.67 -12.61 0.81
C SER A 478 -4.68 -11.88 -0.08
N PRO A 479 -4.80 -10.55 0.01
CA PRO A 479 -5.78 -9.79 -0.79
C PRO A 479 -5.59 -9.93 -2.30
N GLU A 480 -4.34 -10.01 -2.76
CA GLU A 480 -3.98 -10.01 -4.19
C GLU A 480 -4.35 -11.32 -4.91
N SER A 481 -4.27 -12.45 -4.21
CA SER A 481 -4.54 -13.78 -4.74
C SER A 481 -5.83 -14.40 -4.24
N GLY A 482 -6.43 -13.83 -3.21
CA GLY A 482 -7.48 -14.49 -2.46
C GLY A 482 -8.76 -14.74 -3.26
N GLY A 483 -9.18 -13.76 -4.07
CA GLY A 483 -10.30 -13.96 -4.99
C GLY A 483 -10.05 -15.08 -6.00
N LEU A 484 -8.87 -15.08 -6.64
CA LEU A 484 -8.48 -16.14 -7.57
C LEU A 484 -8.41 -17.51 -6.90
N ALA A 485 -7.99 -17.55 -5.63
CA ALA A 485 -7.89 -18.76 -4.84
C ALA A 485 -9.27 -19.33 -4.47
N ILE A 486 -10.25 -18.48 -4.15
CA ILE A 486 -11.65 -18.90 -3.90
C ILE A 486 -12.23 -19.58 -5.14
N ASP A 487 -12.14 -18.93 -6.31
CA ASP A 487 -12.61 -19.50 -7.56
C ASP A 487 -11.94 -20.84 -7.88
N ALA A 488 -10.63 -20.93 -7.61
CA ALA A 488 -9.89 -22.17 -7.81
C ALA A 488 -10.30 -23.27 -6.82
N MET A 489 -10.52 -22.96 -5.54
CA MET A 489 -11.02 -23.91 -4.56
C MET A 489 -12.40 -24.45 -4.94
N GLN A 490 -13.33 -23.58 -5.34
CA GLN A 490 -14.67 -23.98 -5.79
C GLN A 490 -14.60 -24.90 -7.02
N ARG A 491 -13.71 -24.60 -7.98
CA ARG A 491 -13.51 -25.44 -9.17
C ARG A 491 -12.85 -26.78 -8.87
N VAL A 492 -11.85 -26.82 -7.99
CA VAL A 492 -11.09 -28.04 -7.65
C VAL A 492 -11.88 -28.96 -6.72
N GLN A 493 -12.78 -28.42 -5.89
CA GLN A 493 -13.49 -29.19 -4.90
C GLN A 493 -14.29 -30.39 -5.46
N PRO A 494 -15.14 -30.25 -6.50
CA PRO A 494 -15.86 -31.39 -7.08
C PRO A 494 -14.91 -32.47 -7.61
N LEU A 495 -13.69 -32.10 -8.00
CA LEU A 495 -12.67 -33.02 -8.53
C LEU A 495 -11.94 -33.78 -7.41
N LEU A 496 -12.04 -33.33 -6.15
CA LEU A 496 -11.58 -34.12 -5.00
C LEU A 496 -12.47 -35.37 -4.81
N ALA A 497 -13.75 -35.31 -5.18
CA ALA A 497 -14.72 -36.38 -4.97
C ALA A 497 -14.46 -37.64 -5.83
N THR A 498 -13.70 -37.53 -6.91
CA THR A 498 -13.41 -38.66 -7.83
C THR A 498 -12.16 -39.46 -7.46
N SER A 499 -11.65 -39.35 -6.23
CA SER A 499 -10.46 -40.08 -5.76
C SER A 499 -10.82 -40.94 -4.55
N ASP A 500 -10.54 -42.26 -4.64
CA ASP A 500 -10.97 -43.38 -3.78
C ASP A 500 -10.64 -43.29 -2.26
N ASP A 501 -11.01 -42.21 -1.57
CA ASP A 501 -10.64 -41.96 -0.19
C ASP A 501 -11.86 -41.52 0.63
N ASP A 502 -12.40 -42.49 1.36
CA ASP A 502 -13.73 -42.56 1.98
C ASP A 502 -13.88 -41.73 3.29
N THR A 503 -12.96 -40.79 3.56
CA THR A 503 -12.88 -40.09 4.88
C THR A 503 -12.97 -38.57 4.80
N ARG A 504 -13.77 -37.99 3.89
CA ARG A 504 -13.64 -36.54 3.58
C ARG A 504 -14.84 -35.70 3.97
N GLU A 505 -14.54 -34.65 4.73
CA GLU A 505 -15.39 -33.51 4.95
C GLU A 505 -15.56 -32.70 3.64
N PRO A 506 -16.80 -32.29 3.27
CA PRO A 506 -17.04 -31.39 2.15
C PRO A 506 -16.39 -30.02 2.35
N TYR A 507 -16.07 -29.31 1.26
CA TYR A 507 -15.71 -27.89 1.33
C TYR A 507 -16.78 -27.12 2.07
N SER A 508 -16.37 -26.43 3.10
CA SER A 508 -17.15 -25.47 3.84
C SER A 508 -16.23 -24.31 4.21
N VAL A 509 -16.82 -23.14 4.47
CA VAL A 509 -16.07 -22.02 5.03
C VAL A 509 -15.42 -22.41 6.35
N ALA A 510 -16.12 -23.19 7.18
CA ALA A 510 -15.57 -23.76 8.41
C ALA A 510 -14.30 -24.63 8.20
N MET A 511 -14.25 -25.45 7.16
CA MET A 511 -13.05 -26.22 6.82
C MET A 511 -11.88 -25.29 6.48
N VAL A 512 -12.11 -24.28 5.65
CA VAL A 512 -11.08 -23.31 5.25
C VAL A 512 -10.57 -22.52 6.46
N GLU A 513 -11.48 -22.04 7.31
CA GLU A 513 -11.16 -21.35 8.57
C GLU A 513 -10.22 -22.18 9.45
N ARG A 514 -10.52 -23.48 9.65
CA ARG A 514 -9.63 -24.38 10.41
C ARG A 514 -8.27 -24.58 9.74
N MET A 515 -8.20 -24.60 8.41
CA MET A 515 -6.94 -24.75 7.68
C MET A 515 -6.06 -23.48 7.69
N ILE A 516 -6.67 -22.30 7.86
CA ILE A 516 -5.96 -21.01 7.98
C ILE A 516 -5.79 -20.57 9.44
N ALA A 517 -6.34 -21.32 10.40
CA ALA A 517 -6.19 -21.08 11.83
C ALA A 517 -4.69 -20.98 12.20
N GLY A 518 -4.35 -19.95 12.97
CA GLY A 518 -2.97 -19.63 13.35
C GLY A 518 -2.15 -18.90 12.27
N LYS A 519 -2.67 -18.75 11.05
CA LYS A 519 -2.06 -17.93 9.96
C LYS A 519 -2.75 -16.60 9.78
N VAL A 520 -4.05 -16.55 10.09
CA VAL A 520 -4.82 -15.31 10.18
C VAL A 520 -5.00 -14.92 11.65
N ARG A 521 -5.23 -13.63 11.89
CA ARG A 521 -5.57 -13.13 13.23
C ARG A 521 -6.95 -13.63 13.62
N SER A 522 -7.09 -14.05 14.88
CA SER A 522 -8.36 -14.39 15.51
C SER A 522 -8.39 -13.82 16.93
N PHE A 523 -9.59 -13.66 17.47
CA PHE A 523 -9.78 -13.22 18.85
C PHE A 523 -10.85 -14.07 19.54
N GLY A 524 -10.43 -14.88 20.51
CA GLY A 524 -11.31 -15.70 21.34
C GLY A 524 -11.62 -15.03 22.68
N ALA A 525 -12.88 -15.03 23.10
CA ALA A 525 -13.25 -14.61 24.44
C ALA A 525 -12.70 -15.58 25.50
N ALA A 526 -12.25 -15.03 26.64
CA ALA A 526 -11.65 -15.82 27.73
C ALA A 526 -12.63 -16.81 28.39
N SER A 527 -13.92 -16.48 28.42
CA SER A 527 -14.96 -17.34 28.98
C SER A 527 -16.26 -17.19 28.20
N PRO A 528 -17.13 -18.21 28.14
CA PRO A 528 -18.50 -18.03 27.70
C PRO A 528 -19.27 -17.17 28.70
N PHE A 529 -20.38 -16.59 28.25
CA PHE A 529 -21.35 -15.92 29.10
C PHE A 529 -22.11 -16.95 29.94
N VAL A 530 -22.36 -16.60 31.20
CA VAL A 530 -23.17 -17.42 32.11
C VAL A 530 -24.22 -16.51 32.74
N LYS A 531 -25.49 -16.83 32.51
CA LYS A 531 -26.63 -16.15 33.13
C LYS A 531 -26.53 -16.26 34.65
N SER A 532 -26.78 -15.15 35.34
CA SER A 532 -26.76 -15.10 36.80
C SER A 532 -27.80 -14.11 37.31
N GLU A 533 -28.12 -14.16 38.62
CA GLU A 533 -29.01 -13.16 39.23
C GLU A 533 -28.46 -11.73 39.10
N GLU A 534 -27.13 -11.56 39.10
CA GLU A 534 -26.48 -10.26 38.91
C GLU A 534 -26.50 -9.78 37.46
N THR A 535 -26.74 -10.70 36.51
CA THR A 535 -26.73 -10.43 35.08
C THR A 535 -27.94 -11.11 34.42
N PRO A 536 -29.16 -10.64 34.71
CA PRO A 536 -30.37 -11.25 34.18
C PRO A 536 -30.47 -11.06 32.67
N VAL A 537 -31.00 -12.07 31.98
CA VAL A 537 -31.38 -12.01 30.57
C VAL A 537 -32.88 -11.82 30.53
N LEU A 538 -33.33 -10.60 30.27
CA LEU A 538 -34.75 -10.20 30.26
C LEU A 538 -35.30 -9.93 28.86
N ARG A 539 -34.45 -10.02 27.83
CA ARG A 539 -34.78 -9.82 26.43
C ARG A 539 -33.66 -10.35 25.53
N THR A 540 -33.95 -10.49 24.24
CA THR A 540 -32.94 -10.66 23.19
C THR A 540 -32.32 -9.31 22.81
N VAL A 541 -31.01 -9.31 22.52
CA VAL A 541 -30.25 -8.12 22.10
C VAL A 541 -29.70 -8.31 20.70
N LEU A 542 -29.88 -7.33 19.82
CA LEU A 542 -29.26 -7.32 18.49
C LEU A 542 -27.96 -6.51 18.51
N VAL A 543 -26.88 -7.07 17.97
CA VAL A 543 -25.59 -6.39 17.77
C VAL A 543 -25.31 -6.29 16.28
N GLU A 544 -25.28 -5.07 15.77
CA GLU A 544 -25.06 -4.74 14.36
C GLU A 544 -23.67 -4.14 14.18
N PHE A 545 -22.83 -4.74 13.33
CA PHE A 545 -21.49 -4.26 13.00
C PHE A 545 -21.47 -3.72 11.56
N PHE A 546 -21.13 -2.44 11.40
CA PHE A 546 -20.98 -1.80 10.09
C PHE A 546 -19.50 -1.73 9.73
N THR A 547 -19.13 -2.34 8.60
CA THR A 547 -17.73 -2.54 8.19
C THR A 547 -17.55 -2.49 6.67
N ASN A 548 -16.34 -2.74 6.21
CA ASN A 548 -15.99 -2.93 4.79
C ASN A 548 -14.67 -3.72 4.69
N GLY A 549 -14.58 -4.66 3.74
CA GLY A 549 -13.40 -5.52 3.55
C GLY A 549 -12.16 -4.77 3.09
N HIS A 550 -12.29 -3.53 2.64
CA HIS A 550 -11.20 -2.63 2.24
C HIS A 550 -10.95 -1.48 3.21
N PHE A 551 -11.66 -1.44 4.34
CA PHE A 551 -11.48 -0.38 5.32
C PHE A 551 -10.23 -0.61 6.17
N GLY A 552 -9.18 0.15 5.87
CA GLY A 552 -7.89 0.07 6.54
C GLY A 552 -6.95 -1.01 5.99
N ASN A 553 -5.88 -1.26 6.73
CA ASN A 553 -4.92 -2.35 6.50
C ASN A 553 -4.23 -2.74 7.81
N GLU A 554 -3.38 -3.78 7.77
CA GLU A 554 -2.70 -4.28 8.98
C GLU A 554 -1.86 -3.21 9.72
N GLU A 555 -1.26 -2.26 8.99
CA GLU A 555 -0.39 -1.23 9.57
C GLU A 555 -1.18 -0.04 10.14
N ARG A 556 -2.16 0.44 9.37
CA ARG A 556 -2.96 1.64 9.65
C ARG A 556 -4.10 1.35 10.63
N GLY A 557 -4.55 0.09 10.74
CA GLY A 557 -5.79 -0.27 11.43
C GLY A 557 -7.02 0.01 10.56
N GLY A 558 -8.21 -0.37 11.04
CA GLY A 558 -9.48 -0.21 10.32
C GLY A 558 -10.48 -1.27 10.76
N ALA A 559 -11.05 -2.01 9.80
CA ALA A 559 -12.06 -3.02 10.06
C ALA A 559 -11.56 -4.22 10.89
N ILE A 560 -10.25 -4.53 10.86
CA ILE A 560 -9.68 -5.71 11.54
C ILE A 560 -9.89 -5.68 13.06
N GLY A 561 -9.71 -4.54 13.73
CA GLY A 561 -9.94 -4.44 15.17
C GLY A 561 -11.41 -4.70 15.54
N GLY A 562 -12.34 -4.17 14.72
CA GLY A 562 -13.78 -4.39 14.85
C GLY A 562 -14.19 -5.83 14.66
N ALA A 563 -13.75 -6.44 13.56
CA ALA A 563 -14.06 -7.82 13.21
C ALA A 563 -13.58 -8.80 14.29
N LEU A 564 -12.36 -8.59 14.83
CA LEU A 564 -11.85 -9.38 15.96
C LEU A 564 -12.63 -9.12 17.25
N GLY A 565 -12.98 -7.86 17.53
CA GLY A 565 -13.84 -7.54 18.69
C GLY A 565 -15.22 -8.21 18.59
N MET A 566 -15.81 -8.23 17.40
CA MET A 566 -17.08 -8.89 17.07
C MET A 566 -16.97 -10.42 17.21
N GLU A 567 -15.89 -11.01 16.70
CA GLU A 567 -15.57 -12.44 16.91
C GLU A 567 -15.54 -12.79 18.41
N GLY A 568 -14.93 -11.93 19.23
CA GLY A 568 -14.93 -12.08 20.68
C GLY A 568 -16.33 -12.02 21.29
N LEU A 569 -17.19 -11.10 20.84
CA LEU A 569 -18.57 -11.01 21.33
C LEU A 569 -19.38 -12.27 20.97
N ILE A 570 -19.24 -12.76 19.74
CA ILE A 570 -19.88 -14.00 19.28
C ILE A 570 -19.38 -15.18 20.13
N GLY A 571 -18.06 -15.31 20.33
CA GLY A 571 -17.48 -16.36 21.17
C GLY A 571 -17.88 -16.27 22.65
N HIS A 572 -18.21 -15.08 23.15
CA HIS A 572 -18.68 -14.89 24.53
C HIS A 572 -20.17 -15.23 24.68
N PHE A 573 -21.05 -14.69 23.82
CA PHE A 573 -22.50 -14.79 24.00
C PHE A 573 -23.16 -15.94 23.22
N SER A 574 -22.50 -16.48 22.20
CA SER A 574 -23.06 -17.56 21.35
C SER A 574 -22.01 -18.66 21.09
N PRO A 575 -21.49 -19.35 22.13
CA PRO A 575 -20.39 -20.30 21.99
C PRO A 575 -20.71 -21.50 21.06
N ASP A 576 -21.97 -21.90 20.96
CA ASP A 576 -22.44 -23.03 20.12
C ASP A 576 -22.54 -22.67 18.62
N SER A 577 -22.26 -21.41 18.24
CA SER A 577 -22.21 -20.97 16.83
C SER A 577 -20.95 -21.44 16.05
N GLY A 578 -20.11 -22.27 16.68
CA GLY A 578 -19.00 -22.98 16.05
C GLY A 578 -17.67 -22.22 15.99
N VAL A 579 -17.41 -21.31 16.94
CA VAL A 579 -16.07 -20.76 17.16
C VAL A 579 -15.27 -21.80 17.95
N GLU A 580 -14.59 -22.73 17.26
CA GLU A 580 -13.68 -23.67 17.91
C GLU A 580 -12.57 -22.91 18.64
N ARG A 581 -12.41 -23.18 19.95
CA ARG A 581 -11.38 -22.56 20.78
C ARG A 581 -9.99 -22.87 20.18
N GLY A 582 -9.20 -21.83 19.95
CA GLY A 582 -7.78 -21.98 19.67
C GLY A 582 -7.10 -22.77 20.78
N ILE A 583 -6.38 -23.82 20.41
CA ILE A 583 -5.62 -24.69 21.31
C ILE A 583 -4.58 -23.83 22.04
N GLU A 584 -4.73 -23.66 23.36
CA GLU A 584 -3.68 -23.10 24.21
C GLU A 584 -2.53 -24.10 24.29
N PHE A 585 -1.33 -23.67 23.89
CA PHE A 585 -0.09 -24.32 24.30
C PHE A 585 0.19 -23.92 25.74
N GLU A 586 -0.13 -24.79 26.70
CA GLU A 586 0.30 -24.61 28.09
C GLU A 586 1.84 -24.61 28.15
N SER A 587 2.42 -23.44 28.36
CA SER A 587 3.76 -23.32 28.93
C SER A 587 3.69 -23.80 30.38
N GLY A 588 4.48 -24.81 30.69
CA GLY A 588 4.49 -25.48 31.99
C GLY A 588 4.80 -24.58 33.20
N ASP A 589 4.48 -25.18 34.34
CA ASP A 589 4.80 -24.80 35.72
C ASP A 589 3.81 -23.87 36.44
N ALA A 590 2.75 -24.48 36.99
CA ALA A 590 2.23 -24.12 38.30
C ALA A 590 1.52 -25.31 38.97
N GLU A 591 2.12 -25.86 40.03
CA GLU A 591 1.47 -26.80 40.94
C GLU A 591 0.22 -26.16 41.59
N VAL A 592 -0.94 -26.81 41.49
CA VAL A 592 -2.06 -26.55 42.40
C VAL A 592 -2.61 -27.87 42.95
N SER A 593 -2.54 -27.96 44.27
CA SER A 593 -3.06 -29.01 45.14
C SER A 593 -4.57 -29.22 44.98
N GLY A 594 -4.99 -30.48 44.98
CA GLY A 594 -6.36 -30.86 44.65
C GLY A 594 -7.45 -30.57 45.67
N VAL A 595 -8.68 -30.70 45.18
CA VAL A 595 -9.87 -31.14 45.90
C VAL A 595 -10.67 -32.01 44.93
N VAL A 596 -10.91 -33.26 45.31
CA VAL A 596 -11.83 -34.17 44.63
C VAL A 596 -13.25 -33.68 44.96
N GLY A 597 -13.92 -33.09 43.98
CA GLY A 597 -15.31 -32.64 44.05
C GLY A 597 -16.16 -33.44 43.05
N THR A 598 -17.29 -33.93 43.57
CA THR A 598 -18.36 -34.71 42.97
C THR A 598 -18.77 -34.37 41.54
N GLU A 599 -19.11 -35.41 40.77
CA GLU A 599 -19.83 -35.36 39.48
C GLU A 599 -21.01 -34.39 39.57
N ALA A 600 -20.84 -33.20 38.99
CA ALA A 600 -21.94 -32.31 38.64
C ALA A 600 -22.35 -32.67 37.22
N GLU A 601 -23.59 -33.10 37.03
CA GLU A 601 -24.24 -33.07 35.72
C GLU A 601 -24.06 -31.66 35.16
N ALA A 602 -23.35 -31.53 34.04
CA ALA A 602 -23.19 -30.26 33.37
C ALA A 602 -24.57 -29.86 32.82
N GLU A 603 -25.30 -29.05 33.59
CA GLU A 603 -26.43 -28.28 33.06
C GLU A 603 -25.93 -27.54 31.81
N LYS A 604 -26.57 -27.80 30.66
CA LYS A 604 -26.36 -26.99 29.46
C LYS A 604 -26.55 -25.52 29.87
N PRO A 605 -25.59 -24.63 29.59
CA PRO A 605 -25.80 -23.22 29.84
C PRO A 605 -27.03 -22.78 29.04
N GLU A 606 -28.07 -22.26 29.73
CA GLU A 606 -29.20 -21.61 29.06
C GLU A 606 -28.64 -20.51 28.16
N GLU A 607 -29.05 -20.52 26.88
CA GLU A 607 -28.50 -19.66 25.84
C GLU A 607 -28.64 -18.16 26.20
N ALA A 608 -27.58 -17.39 25.95
CA ALA A 608 -27.67 -15.95 26.00
C ALA A 608 -28.32 -15.46 24.70
N ASN A 609 -29.49 -14.86 24.78
CA ASN A 609 -30.22 -14.36 23.61
C ASN A 609 -29.53 -13.09 23.07
N VAL A 610 -28.44 -13.26 22.31
CA VAL A 610 -27.76 -12.19 21.58
C VAL A 610 -27.64 -12.58 20.12
N VAL A 611 -28.22 -11.75 19.25
CA VAL A 611 -28.21 -11.93 17.80
C VAL A 611 -27.19 -10.96 17.20
N PHE A 612 -26.51 -11.38 16.14
CA PHE A 612 -25.42 -10.64 15.54
C PHE A 612 -25.67 -10.46 14.04
N LEU A 613 -25.39 -9.26 13.51
CA LEU A 613 -25.42 -8.96 12.08
C LEU A 613 -24.21 -8.11 11.70
N GLU A 614 -23.60 -8.41 10.56
CA GLU A 614 -22.54 -7.63 9.93
C GLU A 614 -23.04 -7.06 8.60
N TYR A 615 -22.85 -5.76 8.41
CA TYR A 615 -23.23 -5.03 7.21
C TYR A 615 -22.01 -4.38 6.56
N HIS A 616 -21.81 -4.65 5.28
CA HIS A 616 -20.78 -3.99 4.49
C HIS A 616 -21.30 -2.71 3.83
N LEU A 617 -20.52 -1.63 3.95
CA LEU A 617 -20.81 -0.33 3.36
C LEU A 617 -19.86 -0.03 2.19
N PRO A 618 -20.22 0.81 1.21
CA PRO A 618 -19.42 1.01 -0.01
C PRO A 618 -18.18 1.91 0.16
N VAL A 619 -17.80 2.23 1.40
CA VAL A 619 -16.68 3.14 1.72
C VAL A 619 -15.55 2.31 2.36
N PRO A 620 -14.27 2.46 1.97
CA PRO A 620 -13.73 3.47 1.05
C PRO A 620 -13.94 3.12 -0.43
N ARG A 621 -14.33 1.88 -0.72
CA ARG A 621 -14.79 1.41 -2.02
C ARG A 621 -15.74 0.22 -1.84
N PRO A 622 -16.66 -0.04 -2.79
CA PRO A 622 -17.52 -1.22 -2.77
C PRO A 622 -16.74 -2.53 -2.67
N ASP A 623 -17.31 -3.48 -1.94
CA ASP A 623 -16.90 -4.89 -1.94
C ASP A 623 -18.10 -5.80 -2.25
N ALA A 624 -17.84 -7.09 -2.46
CA ALA A 624 -18.87 -8.05 -2.86
C ALA A 624 -19.98 -8.29 -1.82
N LEU A 625 -19.74 -7.87 -0.58
CA LEU A 625 -20.62 -8.12 0.56
C LEU A 625 -21.56 -6.93 0.81
N CYS A 626 -21.38 -5.82 0.09
CA CYS A 626 -22.28 -4.66 0.14
C CYS A 626 -23.69 -5.04 -0.34
N THR A 627 -24.70 -4.68 0.44
CA THR A 627 -26.11 -4.96 0.10
C THR A 627 -26.98 -3.70 0.25
N SER A 628 -28.06 -3.65 -0.51
CA SER A 628 -29.04 -2.57 -0.38
C SER A 628 -29.70 -2.53 1.00
N LEU A 629 -29.82 -3.70 1.65
CA LEU A 629 -30.25 -3.80 3.05
C LEU A 629 -29.28 -3.08 3.99
N GLY A 630 -27.98 -3.35 3.87
CA GLY A 630 -26.95 -2.69 4.69
C GLY A 630 -26.94 -1.18 4.51
N ALA A 631 -27.05 -0.70 3.26
CA ALA A 631 -27.14 0.73 2.96
C ALA A 631 -28.37 1.39 3.59
N LYS A 632 -29.55 0.75 3.50
CA LYS A 632 -30.79 1.23 4.12
C LYS A 632 -30.69 1.27 5.64
N ARG A 633 -30.18 0.20 6.25
CA ARG A 633 -30.04 0.10 7.71
C ARG A 633 -29.04 1.13 8.24
N ALA A 634 -27.92 1.33 7.56
CA ALA A 634 -26.96 2.38 7.89
C ALA A 634 -27.56 3.78 7.77
N ALA A 635 -28.34 4.07 6.72
CA ALA A 635 -29.03 5.34 6.58
C ALA A 635 -30.04 5.60 7.71
N GLN A 636 -30.84 4.59 8.07
CA GLN A 636 -31.78 4.66 9.19
C GLN A 636 -31.08 4.94 10.51
N LEU A 637 -30.00 4.20 10.78
CA LEU A 637 -29.19 4.37 11.98
C LEU A 637 -28.23 5.55 11.86
N ARG A 638 -28.24 6.35 10.79
CA ARG A 638 -27.31 7.48 10.58
C ARG A 638 -25.85 7.07 10.82
N VAL A 639 -25.45 5.95 10.25
CA VAL A 639 -24.07 5.45 10.23
C VAL A 639 -23.50 5.84 8.88
N GLY A 640 -22.54 6.77 8.87
CA GLY A 640 -21.90 7.26 7.66
C GLY A 640 -20.64 6.47 7.27
N ASP A 641 -19.97 5.86 8.25
CA ASP A 641 -18.66 5.23 8.10
C ASP A 641 -18.66 3.77 8.59
N PRO A 642 -17.85 2.88 7.97
CA PRO A 642 -17.75 1.44 8.30
C PRO A 642 -16.92 1.19 9.59
N GLU A 643 -17.24 1.91 10.67
CA GLU A 643 -16.43 1.93 11.90
C GLU A 643 -17.25 1.73 13.19
N VAL A 644 -18.47 1.19 13.10
CA VAL A 644 -19.42 1.28 14.21
C VAL A 644 -20.04 -0.06 14.54
N ILE A 645 -20.05 -0.39 15.83
CA ILE A 645 -20.92 -1.41 16.41
C ILE A 645 -22.12 -0.70 17.03
N VAL A 646 -23.33 -1.15 16.72
CA VAL A 646 -24.60 -0.63 17.24
C VAL A 646 -25.33 -1.76 17.97
N VAL A 647 -25.64 -1.55 19.25
CA VAL A 647 -26.41 -2.49 20.07
C VAL A 647 -27.85 -1.99 20.18
N ASP A 648 -28.81 -2.86 19.83
CA ASP A 648 -30.25 -2.60 19.72
C ASP A 648 -30.61 -1.35 18.91
N GLY A 649 -29.84 -1.01 17.87
CA GLY A 649 -30.04 0.24 17.12
C GLY A 649 -29.88 1.54 17.95
N ALA A 650 -29.45 1.45 19.21
CA ALA A 650 -29.51 2.54 20.18
C ALA A 650 -28.14 2.93 20.76
N VAL A 651 -27.33 1.95 21.16
CA VAL A 651 -26.02 2.20 21.79
C VAL A 651 -24.93 2.03 20.76
N ARG A 652 -24.17 3.10 20.48
CA ARG A 652 -23.04 3.05 19.56
C ARG A 652 -21.72 2.84 20.30
N SER A 653 -20.84 2.05 19.69
CA SER A 653 -19.46 1.84 20.10
C SER A 653 -18.56 1.93 18.89
N ALA A 654 -17.33 2.41 19.09
CA ALA A 654 -16.31 2.37 18.04
C ALA A 654 -15.97 0.91 17.71
N GLY A 655 -16.12 0.56 16.44
CA GLY A 655 -15.85 -0.74 15.82
C GLY A 655 -14.70 -0.70 14.81
N ALA A 656 -13.89 0.35 14.78
CA ALA A 656 -12.63 0.38 14.02
C ALA A 656 -11.42 0.44 14.93
N GLY A 657 -10.31 -0.16 14.51
CA GLY A 657 -9.05 -0.17 15.24
C GLY A 657 -7.99 -1.07 14.61
N LYS A 658 -6.80 -1.08 15.20
CA LYS A 658 -5.78 -2.08 14.90
C LYS A 658 -6.16 -3.41 15.55
N TRP A 659 -5.53 -4.50 15.11
CA TRP A 659 -5.76 -5.81 15.72
C TRP A 659 -5.47 -5.83 17.24
N ARG A 660 -4.56 -4.98 17.72
CA ARG A 660 -4.23 -4.84 19.15
C ARG A 660 -5.34 -4.16 19.96
N ASP A 661 -6.24 -3.43 19.30
CA ASP A 661 -7.34 -2.73 19.94
C ASP A 661 -8.59 -3.63 20.10
N ALA A 662 -8.54 -4.86 19.56
CA ALA A 662 -9.67 -5.80 19.55
C ALA A 662 -10.21 -6.09 20.96
N GLU A 663 -9.34 -6.27 21.96
CA GLU A 663 -9.75 -6.50 23.35
C GLU A 663 -10.51 -5.30 23.93
N GLU A 664 -10.08 -4.07 23.63
CA GLU A 664 -10.76 -2.87 24.09
C GLU A 664 -12.14 -2.72 23.42
N ILE A 665 -12.21 -2.97 22.10
CA ILE A 665 -13.45 -2.95 21.34
C ILE A 665 -14.43 -3.99 21.88
N TYR A 666 -13.97 -5.23 22.07
CA TYR A 666 -14.73 -6.32 22.71
C TYR A 666 -15.27 -5.90 24.08
N ASN A 667 -14.42 -5.37 24.96
CA ASN A 667 -14.83 -4.96 26.31
C ASN A 667 -15.85 -3.81 26.32
N ARG A 668 -15.80 -2.90 25.35
CA ARG A 668 -16.83 -1.86 25.17
C ARG A 668 -18.14 -2.46 24.68
N GLY A 669 -18.10 -3.31 23.64
CA GLY A 669 -19.26 -4.00 23.10
C GLY A 669 -19.95 -4.87 24.15
N ARG A 670 -19.18 -5.66 24.90
CA ARG A 670 -19.67 -6.53 25.97
C ARG A 670 -20.42 -5.72 27.03
N ARG A 671 -19.86 -4.59 27.48
CA ARG A 671 -20.55 -3.71 28.44
C ARG A 671 -21.86 -3.15 27.89
N ALA A 672 -21.90 -2.78 26.62
CA ALA A 672 -23.13 -2.32 25.98
C ALA A 672 -24.19 -3.42 25.92
N VAL A 673 -23.83 -4.64 25.50
CA VAL A 673 -24.73 -5.80 25.46
C VAL A 673 -25.28 -6.13 26.85
N LEU A 674 -24.41 -6.24 27.86
CA LEU A 674 -24.81 -6.54 29.24
C LEU A 674 -25.80 -5.50 29.80
N GLY A 675 -25.59 -4.21 29.48
CA GLY A 675 -26.52 -3.16 29.89
C GLY A 675 -27.91 -3.29 29.26
N ARG A 676 -28.01 -3.91 28.08
CA ARG A 676 -29.27 -4.13 27.36
C ARG A 676 -29.98 -5.41 27.78
N LEU A 677 -29.25 -6.51 28.00
CA LEU A 677 -29.80 -7.79 28.47
C LEU A 677 -30.61 -7.64 29.78
N ALA A 678 -30.17 -6.76 30.67
CA ALA A 678 -30.85 -6.50 31.94
C ALA A 678 -32.07 -5.55 31.83
N THR A 679 -32.43 -5.12 30.62
CA THR A 679 -33.60 -4.24 30.40
C THR A 679 -34.82 -5.09 30.02
N LEU A 680 -35.91 -5.00 30.79
CA LEU A 680 -37.17 -5.64 30.44
C LEU A 680 -37.73 -5.05 29.13
N GLY A 681 -38.10 -5.92 28.19
CA GLY A 681 -38.84 -5.55 26.98
C GLY A 681 -40.34 -5.79 27.14
N ASP A 682 -41.15 -5.01 26.41
CA ASP A 682 -42.61 -5.20 26.32
C ASP A 682 -43.01 -6.03 25.09
N HIS A 683 -42.02 -6.51 24.32
CA HIS A 683 -42.19 -7.23 23.06
C HIS A 683 -41.40 -8.53 23.08
N GLU A 684 -41.95 -9.53 22.42
CA GLU A 684 -41.32 -10.82 22.14
C GLU A 684 -41.47 -11.10 20.65
N LEU A 685 -40.46 -11.75 20.06
CA LEU A 685 -40.44 -12.08 18.64
C LEU A 685 -39.83 -13.46 18.51
N ASP A 686 -40.53 -14.35 17.82
CA ASP A 686 -40.12 -15.73 17.63
C ASP A 686 -40.06 -16.06 16.13
N LEU A 687 -38.96 -16.70 15.71
CA LEU A 687 -38.78 -17.28 14.38
C LEU A 687 -39.12 -18.76 14.40
N LEU A 688 -40.13 -19.15 13.63
CA LEU A 688 -40.68 -20.50 13.61
C LEU A 688 -40.61 -21.14 12.21
N ASP A 689 -40.50 -22.46 12.19
CA ASP A 689 -40.62 -23.31 10.99
C ASP A 689 -39.75 -22.88 9.78
N ALA A 690 -38.58 -22.31 10.07
CA ALA A 690 -37.60 -21.91 9.06
C ALA A 690 -37.03 -23.14 8.32
N SER A 691 -37.16 -23.17 7.00
CA SER A 691 -36.73 -24.29 6.15
C SER A 691 -36.06 -23.82 4.86
N TYR A 692 -35.12 -24.62 4.36
CA TYR A 692 -34.46 -24.48 3.06
C TYR A 692 -34.74 -25.71 2.19
N GLU A 693 -35.57 -25.54 1.16
CA GLU A 693 -35.93 -26.62 0.23
C GLU A 693 -35.83 -26.12 -1.21
N ASP A 694 -35.19 -26.90 -2.09
CA ASP A 694 -35.08 -26.63 -3.54
C ASP A 694 -34.61 -25.20 -3.87
N GLY A 695 -33.70 -24.64 -3.06
CA GLY A 695 -33.16 -23.29 -3.26
C GLY A 695 -34.04 -22.15 -2.71
N VAL A 696 -35.12 -22.47 -1.99
CA VAL A 696 -36.07 -21.51 -1.43
C VAL A 696 -36.04 -21.55 0.09
N LEU A 697 -35.97 -20.38 0.70
CA LEU A 697 -36.15 -20.20 2.14
C LEU A 697 -37.61 -19.86 2.44
N SER A 698 -38.19 -20.50 3.46
CA SER A 698 -39.50 -20.17 3.99
C SER A 698 -39.57 -20.31 5.51
N GLY A 699 -40.51 -19.62 6.14
CA GLY A 699 -40.78 -19.72 7.56
C GLY A 699 -41.76 -18.65 8.03
N THR A 700 -41.90 -18.55 9.34
CA THR A 700 -42.88 -17.70 10.00
C THR A 700 -42.23 -16.86 11.10
N VAL A 701 -42.69 -15.64 11.28
CA VAL A 701 -42.32 -14.76 12.40
C VAL A 701 -43.56 -14.43 13.19
N GLU A 702 -43.55 -14.71 14.49
CA GLU A 702 -44.59 -14.31 15.43
C GLU A 702 -44.09 -13.15 16.28
N VAL A 703 -44.93 -12.12 16.44
CA VAL A 703 -44.62 -10.94 17.24
C VAL A 703 -45.69 -10.71 18.29
N TYR A 704 -45.26 -10.60 19.54
CA TYR A 704 -46.09 -10.33 20.70
C TYR A 704 -45.78 -8.95 21.29
N GLY A 705 -46.81 -8.25 21.77
CA GLY A 705 -46.66 -7.02 22.54
C GLY A 705 -47.39 -5.80 21.96
N PRO A 706 -47.17 -4.60 22.54
CA PRO A 706 -47.88 -3.38 22.15
C PRO A 706 -47.63 -2.98 20.69
N ARG A 707 -48.71 -2.76 19.94
CA ARG A 707 -48.64 -2.33 18.53
C ARG A 707 -48.30 -0.84 18.40
N GLY A 708 -47.78 -0.43 17.24
CA GLY A 708 -47.47 0.98 16.98
C GLY A 708 -47.25 1.29 15.51
N GLU A 709 -47.73 2.46 15.05
CA GLU A 709 -47.64 2.88 13.64
C GLU A 709 -46.19 2.98 13.13
N ASP A 710 -45.24 3.24 14.03
CA ASP A 710 -43.81 3.32 13.73
C ASP A 710 -43.07 1.99 13.90
N LEU A 711 -43.74 0.89 14.27
CA LEU A 711 -43.09 -0.42 14.49
C LEU A 711 -43.07 -1.24 13.20
N ALA A 712 -41.94 -1.91 12.96
CA ALA A 712 -41.79 -2.78 11.81
C ALA A 712 -40.91 -4.00 12.07
N VAL A 713 -41.19 -5.07 11.34
CA VAL A 713 -40.47 -6.33 11.34
C VAL A 713 -39.61 -6.41 10.07
N GLU A 714 -38.34 -6.76 10.26
CA GLU A 714 -37.41 -7.13 9.19
C GLU A 714 -37.00 -8.59 9.36
N VAL A 715 -36.85 -9.31 8.25
CA VAL A 715 -36.38 -10.70 8.23
C VAL A 715 -35.21 -10.77 7.27
N VAL A 716 -34.05 -11.19 7.76
CA VAL A 716 -32.77 -11.10 7.08
C VAL A 716 -32.20 -12.49 6.87
N LEU A 717 -31.77 -12.78 5.64
CA LEU A 717 -30.83 -13.86 5.39
C LEU A 717 -29.42 -13.36 5.71
N ALA A 718 -28.75 -14.05 6.62
CA ALA A 718 -27.33 -13.84 6.92
C ALA A 718 -26.53 -15.12 6.67
N GLU A 719 -25.24 -14.95 6.37
CA GLU A 719 -24.28 -16.05 6.36
C GLU A 719 -23.44 -16.03 7.64
N GLY A 720 -23.40 -17.16 8.35
CA GLY A 720 -22.61 -17.34 9.56
C GLY A 720 -21.14 -17.02 9.34
N ARG A 721 -20.59 -17.46 8.20
CA ARG A 721 -19.21 -17.20 7.78
C ARG A 721 -19.15 -16.96 6.28
N VAL A 722 -18.37 -15.96 5.86
CA VAL A 722 -18.09 -15.66 4.46
C VAL A 722 -16.59 -15.44 4.28
N LEU A 723 -15.99 -16.11 3.30
CA LEU A 723 -14.59 -15.84 2.92
C LEU A 723 -14.54 -14.60 2.03
N TYR A 724 -13.90 -13.54 2.49
CA TYR A 724 -13.63 -12.37 1.66
C TYR A 724 -12.28 -11.75 2.04
N PRO A 725 -11.20 -12.05 1.31
CA PRO A 725 -9.87 -11.55 1.62
C PRO A 725 -9.69 -10.13 1.06
N GLY A 726 -10.18 -9.15 1.81
CA GLY A 726 -10.03 -7.74 1.51
C GLY A 726 -8.72 -7.13 2.04
N THR A 727 -8.47 -5.86 1.74
CA THR A 727 -7.25 -5.16 2.19
C THR A 727 -7.25 -4.84 3.68
N SER A 728 -8.39 -5.00 4.37
CA SER A 728 -8.51 -4.82 5.82
C SER A 728 -7.70 -5.84 6.63
N GLY A 729 -7.34 -6.98 6.03
CA GLY A 729 -6.72 -8.12 6.71
C GLY A 729 -7.74 -9.08 7.35
N VAL A 730 -9.04 -8.80 7.24
CA VAL A 730 -10.11 -9.76 7.59
C VAL A 730 -10.27 -10.72 6.42
N VAL A 731 -10.26 -12.02 6.71
CA VAL A 731 -10.45 -13.09 5.71
C VAL A 731 -11.81 -13.78 5.89
N VAL A 732 -12.23 -13.99 7.14
CA VAL A 732 -13.51 -14.60 7.49
C VAL A 732 -14.40 -13.53 8.10
N HIS A 733 -15.45 -13.17 7.38
CA HIS A 733 -16.50 -12.26 7.82
C HIS A 733 -17.61 -13.07 8.49
N ARG A 734 -18.21 -12.55 9.55
CA ARG A 734 -19.16 -13.32 10.38
C ARG A 734 -20.52 -12.66 10.40
N ARG A 735 -21.58 -13.47 10.31
CA ARG A 735 -22.97 -13.01 10.38
C ARG A 735 -23.32 -11.95 9.31
N VAL A 736 -22.79 -12.12 8.10
CA VAL A 736 -22.89 -11.16 7.00
C VAL A 736 -24.33 -11.12 6.47
N ALA A 737 -24.97 -9.96 6.54
CA ALA A 737 -26.32 -9.76 6.02
C ALA A 737 -26.34 -9.77 4.49
N ARG A 738 -27.01 -10.77 3.89
CA ARG A 738 -27.12 -10.97 2.44
C ARG A 738 -28.33 -10.27 1.82
N GLY A 739 -29.41 -10.14 2.56
CA GLY A 739 -30.59 -9.42 2.11
C GLY A 739 -31.84 -9.74 2.91
N SER A 740 -32.92 -8.99 2.64
CA SER A 740 -34.23 -9.22 3.26
C SER A 740 -34.92 -10.46 2.67
N LEU A 741 -35.64 -11.24 3.47
CA LEU A 741 -36.47 -12.37 3.03
C LEU A 741 -37.91 -11.94 2.69
N LEU A 742 -38.27 -10.68 2.92
CA LEU A 742 -39.62 -10.16 2.72
C LEU A 742 -39.91 -9.76 1.27
N GLY A 743 -38.91 -9.77 0.38
CA GLY A 743 -39.05 -9.50 -1.06
C GLY A 743 -39.40 -8.04 -1.45
N GLY A 744 -39.91 -7.23 -0.53
CA GLY A 744 -40.25 -5.81 -0.72
C GLY A 744 -39.12 -4.84 -0.36
N THR A 745 -39.24 -3.58 -0.79
CA THR A 745 -38.32 -2.50 -0.37
C THR A 745 -38.58 -1.95 1.02
N GLU A 746 -39.75 -2.28 1.59
CA GLU A 746 -40.25 -1.78 2.88
C GLU A 746 -40.44 -2.95 3.86
N PRO A 747 -40.14 -2.74 5.15
CA PRO A 747 -40.36 -3.73 6.20
C PRO A 747 -41.87 -3.96 6.46
N LEU A 748 -42.22 -5.06 7.12
CA LEU A 748 -43.61 -5.36 7.47
C LEU A 748 -44.05 -4.50 8.67
N GLY A 749 -45.12 -3.71 8.50
CA GLY A 749 -45.63 -2.86 9.58
C GLY A 749 -46.31 -3.68 10.68
N PHE A 750 -46.06 -3.32 11.94
CA PHE A 750 -46.70 -3.90 13.13
C PHE A 750 -47.71 -2.90 13.75
N SER A 751 -48.75 -2.58 12.98
CA SER A 751 -49.82 -1.62 13.32
C SER A 751 -51.17 -2.30 13.62
N GLU A 752 -52.12 -1.55 14.21
CA GLU A 752 -53.48 -2.04 14.55
C GLU A 752 -54.22 -2.61 13.32
N ASP A 753 -54.80 -3.83 13.39
CA ASP A 753 -56.27 -3.98 13.52
C ASP A 753 -56.77 -5.29 14.21
N ASP A 754 -57.97 -5.17 14.81
CA ASP A 754 -58.97 -6.14 15.31
C ASP A 754 -58.59 -7.36 16.20
N GLY A 755 -57.80 -7.15 17.27
CA GLY A 755 -58.09 -7.81 18.57
C GLY A 755 -57.29 -9.05 19.00
N GLU A 756 -56.19 -9.39 18.34
CA GLU A 756 -55.27 -10.47 18.78
C GLU A 756 -53.95 -9.89 19.35
N ASP A 757 -53.44 -10.44 20.46
CA ASP A 757 -52.18 -9.99 21.09
C ASP A 757 -50.92 -10.47 20.33
N GLU A 758 -51.12 -11.22 19.25
CA GLU A 758 -50.13 -11.88 18.40
C GLU A 758 -50.34 -11.47 16.94
N VAL A 759 -49.24 -11.30 16.19
CA VAL A 759 -49.29 -11.14 14.73
C VAL A 759 -48.26 -12.07 14.10
N THR A 760 -48.75 -12.87 13.16
CA THR A 760 -47.96 -13.85 12.41
C THR A 760 -47.64 -13.32 11.00
N PHE A 761 -46.38 -13.41 10.60
CA PHE A 761 -45.90 -13.04 9.27
C PHE A 761 -45.20 -14.22 8.59
N GLU A 762 -45.63 -14.58 7.38
CA GLU A 762 -44.97 -15.60 6.57
C GLU A 762 -43.94 -14.97 5.63
N PHE A 763 -42.80 -15.62 5.45
CA PHE A 763 -41.83 -15.26 4.41
C PHE A 763 -41.53 -16.47 3.52
N ARG A 764 -41.29 -16.20 2.24
CA ARG A 764 -40.85 -17.19 1.27
C ARG A 764 -40.06 -16.50 0.16
N ARG A 765 -38.78 -16.83 0.01
CA ARG A 765 -37.92 -16.20 -1.00
C ARG A 765 -36.86 -17.16 -1.56
N PRO A 766 -36.73 -17.27 -2.89
CA PRO A 766 -35.60 -17.98 -3.51
C PRO A 766 -34.27 -17.31 -3.18
N VAL A 767 -33.25 -18.11 -2.87
CA VAL A 767 -31.89 -17.62 -2.58
C VAL A 767 -31.29 -16.91 -3.80
N SER A 768 -31.56 -17.42 -5.01
CA SER A 768 -31.11 -16.79 -6.25
C SER A 768 -31.62 -15.36 -6.43
N GLU A 769 -32.83 -15.04 -5.96
CA GLU A 769 -33.35 -13.66 -6.01
C GLU A 769 -32.63 -12.71 -5.05
N ILE A 770 -32.00 -13.24 -4.00
CA ILE A 770 -31.17 -12.46 -3.08
C ILE A 770 -29.82 -12.20 -3.74
N GLU A 771 -29.21 -13.23 -4.34
CA GLU A 771 -27.96 -13.10 -5.11
C GLU A 771 -28.10 -12.11 -6.27
N ASP A 772 -29.20 -12.18 -7.03
CA ASP A 772 -29.53 -11.23 -8.10
C ASP A 772 -29.69 -9.80 -7.57
N ALA A 773 -30.34 -9.63 -6.42
CA ALA A 773 -30.51 -8.32 -5.80
C ALA A 773 -29.19 -7.73 -5.28
N MET A 774 -28.28 -8.57 -4.78
CA MET A 774 -26.92 -8.16 -4.44
C MET A 774 -26.16 -7.70 -5.68
N ALA A 775 -26.21 -8.47 -6.77
CA ALA A 775 -25.54 -8.12 -8.03
C ALA A 775 -26.07 -6.79 -8.59
N ALA A 776 -27.39 -6.61 -8.61
CA ALA A 776 -28.02 -5.36 -9.05
C ALA A 776 -27.61 -4.16 -8.19
N HIS A 777 -27.42 -4.35 -6.88
CA HIS A 777 -26.96 -3.28 -5.99
C HIS A 777 -25.50 -2.88 -6.28
N LEU A 778 -24.61 -3.84 -6.52
CA LEU A 778 -23.23 -3.55 -6.89
C LEU A 778 -23.15 -2.85 -8.26
N ASP A 779 -23.96 -3.28 -9.24
CA ASP A 779 -24.09 -2.61 -10.54
C ASP A 779 -24.56 -1.16 -10.37
N GLN A 780 -25.49 -0.92 -9.46
CA GLN A 780 -25.96 0.42 -9.13
C GLN A 780 -24.82 1.28 -8.56
N LEU A 781 -24.10 0.78 -7.55
CA LEU A 781 -22.96 1.50 -6.94
C LEU A 781 -21.87 1.83 -7.98
N GLU A 782 -21.58 0.90 -8.88
CA GLU A 782 -20.67 1.10 -10.00
C GLU A 782 -21.16 2.22 -10.93
N SER A 783 -22.45 2.22 -11.28
CA SER A 783 -23.05 3.25 -12.14
C SER A 783 -23.09 4.64 -11.50
N GLU A 784 -23.16 4.70 -10.16
CA GLU A 784 -23.12 5.93 -9.36
C GLU A 784 -21.69 6.42 -9.12
N GLY A 785 -20.67 5.68 -9.58
CA GLY A 785 -19.26 6.06 -9.49
C GLY A 785 -18.61 5.76 -8.14
N ALA A 786 -19.20 4.89 -7.32
CA ALA A 786 -18.62 4.49 -6.03
C ALA A 786 -17.36 3.62 -6.17
N GLY A 787 -17.13 3.03 -7.34
CA GLY A 787 -16.04 2.09 -7.64
C GLY A 787 -16.58 0.72 -8.05
N SER A 788 -15.70 -0.15 -8.53
CA SER A 788 -16.04 -1.53 -8.92
C SER A 788 -15.80 -2.51 -7.79
N ALA A 789 -16.72 -3.47 -7.64
CA ALA A 789 -16.61 -4.56 -6.68
C ALA A 789 -16.33 -5.88 -7.41
N PRO A 790 -15.33 -6.67 -6.97
CA PRO A 790 -15.19 -8.03 -7.46
C PRO A 790 -16.43 -8.83 -7.07
N ARG A 791 -16.88 -9.75 -7.93
CA ARG A 791 -18.08 -10.58 -7.70
C ARG A 791 -17.76 -11.90 -6.98
N ILE A 792 -16.64 -11.93 -6.26
CA ILE A 792 -16.20 -13.07 -5.46
C ILE A 792 -17.10 -13.20 -4.23
N SER A 793 -17.36 -14.44 -3.79
CA SER A 793 -18.14 -14.70 -2.56
C SER A 793 -19.59 -14.17 -2.57
N MET A 794 -20.14 -13.96 -3.77
CA MET A 794 -21.54 -13.57 -3.97
C MET A 794 -22.51 -14.76 -3.91
N THR A 795 -22.05 -15.97 -4.19
CA THR A 795 -22.83 -17.18 -4.02
C THR A 795 -22.97 -17.50 -2.54
N ILE A 796 -24.20 -17.72 -2.09
CA ILE A 796 -24.52 -17.99 -0.68
C ILE A 796 -24.29 -19.48 -0.40
N ASP A 797 -23.52 -19.82 0.64
CA ASP A 797 -23.32 -21.20 1.09
C ASP A 797 -24.51 -21.65 1.96
N PRO A 798 -25.33 -22.64 1.53
CA PRO A 798 -26.46 -23.14 2.31
C PRO A 798 -26.10 -23.60 3.73
N ARG A 799 -24.86 -24.05 3.97
CA ARG A 799 -24.42 -24.54 5.28
C ARG A 799 -24.18 -23.41 6.29
N GLU A 800 -23.93 -22.22 5.78
CA GLU A 800 -23.70 -21.01 6.58
C GLU A 800 -24.99 -20.19 6.74
N MET A 801 -26.13 -20.61 6.17
CA MET A 801 -27.37 -19.83 6.25
C MET A 801 -27.89 -19.66 7.68
N ARG A 802 -28.36 -18.46 7.97
CA ARG A 802 -28.98 -18.03 9.23
C ARG A 802 -30.13 -17.09 8.89
N ILE A 803 -31.26 -17.27 9.56
CA ILE A 803 -32.41 -16.36 9.43
C ILE A 803 -32.48 -15.56 10.71
N ILE A 804 -32.48 -14.24 10.56
CA ILE A 804 -32.53 -13.29 11.67
C ILE A 804 -33.74 -12.40 11.47
N ALA A 805 -34.59 -12.28 12.49
CA ALA A 805 -35.73 -11.39 12.47
C ALA A 805 -35.65 -10.42 13.63
N PHE A 806 -36.10 -9.18 13.41
CA PHE A 806 -36.12 -8.19 14.48
C PHE A 806 -37.26 -7.19 14.31
N LEU A 807 -37.86 -6.82 15.45
CA LEU A 807 -38.85 -5.76 15.59
C LEU A 807 -38.14 -4.46 15.97
N TYR A 808 -38.41 -3.38 15.25
CA TYR A 808 -37.76 -2.10 15.52
C TYR A 808 -38.68 -0.89 15.29
N ASP A 809 -38.35 0.22 15.95
CA ASP A 809 -38.97 1.53 15.75
C ASP A 809 -38.34 2.21 14.51
N ARG A 810 -39.14 2.47 13.48
CA ARG A 810 -38.69 3.02 12.18
C ARG A 810 -38.09 4.42 12.30
N ARG A 811 -38.51 5.21 13.28
CA ARG A 811 -38.11 6.60 13.48
C ARG A 811 -36.74 6.70 14.14
N THR A 812 -36.46 5.82 15.09
CA THR A 812 -35.23 5.82 15.89
C THR A 812 -34.22 4.77 15.44
N GLY A 813 -34.70 3.70 14.80
CA GLY A 813 -33.93 2.49 14.49
C GLY A 813 -33.77 1.53 15.67
N ALA A 814 -34.30 1.87 16.85
CA ALA A 814 -34.15 1.08 18.06
C ALA A 814 -34.84 -0.28 17.93
N VAL A 815 -34.10 -1.34 18.27
CA VAL A 815 -34.58 -2.73 18.21
C VAL A 815 -35.24 -3.08 19.54
N LEU A 816 -36.44 -3.65 19.47
CA LEU A 816 -37.28 -3.96 20.62
C LEU A 816 -37.21 -5.44 20.99
N SER A 817 -37.18 -6.31 19.98
CA SER A 817 -36.95 -7.75 20.10
C SER A 817 -36.27 -8.26 18.84
N ALA A 818 -35.54 -9.37 18.95
CA ALA A 818 -34.88 -10.03 17.84
C ALA A 818 -34.82 -11.54 18.11
N ASP A 819 -34.65 -12.32 17.05
CA ASP A 819 -34.45 -13.75 17.13
C ASP A 819 -33.58 -14.25 15.96
N GLU A 820 -32.96 -15.41 16.12
CA GLU A 820 -32.13 -16.07 15.12
C GLU A 820 -32.42 -17.57 15.09
N ILE A 821 -32.58 -18.12 13.87
CA ILE A 821 -32.71 -19.56 13.66
C ILE A 821 -31.82 -20.05 12.52
N ILE A 822 -31.34 -21.28 12.62
CA ILE A 822 -30.74 -22.03 11.51
C ILE A 822 -31.89 -22.75 10.78
N PRO A 823 -32.13 -22.50 9.48
CA PRO A 823 -33.21 -23.18 8.78
C PRO A 823 -32.95 -24.69 8.68
N GLU A 824 -34.00 -25.49 8.84
CA GLU A 824 -33.97 -26.92 8.61
C GLU A 824 -33.74 -27.23 7.11
N GLY A 825 -33.19 -28.41 6.80
CA GLY A 825 -33.01 -28.85 5.40
C GLY A 825 -31.72 -28.37 4.74
N ILE A 826 -30.82 -27.72 5.50
CA ILE A 826 -29.49 -27.35 5.00
C ILE A 826 -28.59 -28.58 4.78
N PRO A 827 -27.71 -28.59 3.75
CA PRO A 827 -26.81 -29.71 3.50
C PRO A 827 -25.86 -29.98 4.67
N GLY A 828 -25.94 -31.17 5.27
CA GLY A 828 -25.08 -31.59 6.40
C GLY A 828 -25.75 -31.54 7.78
N ASP A 829 -27.04 -31.22 7.86
CA ASP A 829 -27.80 -31.20 9.12
C ASP A 829 -27.79 -32.56 9.85
N GLU A 830 -27.74 -33.66 9.09
CA GLU A 830 -27.67 -35.04 9.63
C GLU A 830 -26.39 -35.32 10.47
N LEU A 831 -25.31 -34.56 10.26
CA LEU A 831 -24.05 -34.73 11.01
C LEU A 831 -24.04 -33.98 12.35
N ARG A 832 -24.85 -32.93 12.52
CA ARG A 832 -24.94 -32.18 13.79
C ARG A 832 -25.61 -32.96 14.91
N VAL A 833 -26.50 -33.91 14.58
CA VAL A 833 -27.23 -34.72 15.57
C VAL A 833 -26.32 -35.75 16.26
N LEU A 834 -25.17 -36.10 15.67
CA LEU A 834 -24.28 -37.15 16.18
C LEU A 834 -23.24 -36.66 17.22
N ASP A 835 -23.01 -35.35 17.35
CA ASP A 835 -22.06 -34.80 18.33
C ASP A 835 -22.65 -34.65 19.75
N VAL A 836 -23.92 -35.01 19.96
CA VAL A 836 -24.62 -34.92 21.25
C VAL A 836 -24.56 -36.24 22.05
N GLU A 837 -24.22 -37.38 21.42
CA GLU A 837 -23.98 -38.63 22.17
C GLU A 837 -22.52 -38.74 22.62
N ALA A 838 -22.33 -38.56 23.93
CA ALA A 838 -21.07 -38.65 24.65
C ALA A 838 -20.10 -39.72 24.10
N ALA A 839 -18.94 -39.27 23.63
CA ALA A 839 -17.81 -40.14 23.36
C ALA A 839 -17.49 -40.96 24.64
N PRO A 840 -17.48 -42.30 24.57
CA PRO A 840 -17.12 -43.12 25.73
C PRO A 840 -15.64 -42.90 26.06
N ALA A 841 -15.37 -42.63 27.33
CA ALA A 841 -14.03 -42.46 27.87
C ALA A 841 -13.11 -43.62 27.48
N SER A 842 -12.23 -43.42 26.51
CA SER A 842 -11.19 -44.39 26.17
C SER A 842 -10.04 -44.25 27.17
N ALA A 843 -9.85 -45.31 27.94
CA ALA A 843 -8.78 -45.52 28.91
C ALA A 843 -7.39 -45.25 28.32
N GLY A 844 -6.52 -44.67 29.17
CA GLY A 844 -5.15 -44.33 28.84
C GLY A 844 -4.25 -45.51 28.46
N GLY A 845 -3.18 -45.22 27.72
CA GLY A 845 -2.14 -46.18 27.43
C GLY A 845 -1.08 -45.73 26.43
N ARG A 846 -0.11 -44.96 26.93
CA ARG A 846 1.26 -44.68 26.42
C ARG A 846 1.47 -43.81 25.18
#